data_AF-A0A366HFU2-F1
#
_entry.id   AF-A0A366HFU2-F1
#
_cell.length_a   1.000
_cell.length_b   1.000
_cell.length_c   1.000
_cell.angle_alpha   90.00
_cell.angle_beta   90.00
_cell.angle_gamma   90.00
#
_symmetry.space_group_name_H-M   'P 1'
#
loop_
_entity.id
_entity.type
_entity.pdbx_description
1 polymer ?
#
loop_
_entity_poly.entity_id
_entity_poly.type
_entity_poly.pdbx_seq_one_letter_code
_entity_poly.pdbx_strand_id
1 'polypeptide(L)'
;MPEDFEPTEEAQSTDFQLTARGGPGGQHQASETYVARSTGVRPLGEGGEQVGIAKMDVDRLQVQVWNQRDAADIQAKKRLGELEQDLNNQIGALDPNGDPNIKTDLERQLNWVKARASDGTFDVGSYEGTLTSFTKDQLKDLELSRDLSMQSNKLAQTVNSTAYLFSESPYTGVNRPGPNKAPNDLHLLSRAVASSQVDELIGTNVLAKEKFGVDSQGRPVGISVGVDGFGVTGNAQNGKQYFMDIDYSSHNVQKGLYDLEALDYITGQVDRHAGNIFIDPATGQVKGIDNDLAFPQVSRDHLFTDAGGDTDLQAKPVANLPRYMHSETARKIESTSPDALRAQLSSVKYPGGGGKLTDAEIDGAVTRLQEMQSHIRTMRESGRVVDTFDKQTYNEAIQAQEKQVVDQCSKYWNGGGIEKATSADFTDARKTSYIGTVDMERRKNELGLDQNQTLKLDANGVRNATNSTGKIDRSPEHAKYKEKADQTLAQKKGEARHNMTKAELKELRELQKDLDHYENRLDKLDHHNAMASLKSLRYGGVDNAKDAFHEKRLHAMQKLKDIDDRLNDQAKQMLDGEKRDLMKSAKKEVDDERSLNQSQGVDMGHSQSQTQSQSSSKSVKDDGPGIDGDDALSELESELEVEAPKAKVGVDGQQQTQKQPEPKGMEVGGVKKITARFEVGNVSNITDPTKSTLQRKDSVRESMKESGIVRLGKGKFEVDGDSNKVRQTARIRTGGEGEDQPQESQKQKTGVKGMK
;
A
#
# COMPACT_ATOMS: atom_id res chain seq x y z
N MET A 1 7.38 23.59 -23.56
CA MET A 1 8.16 22.33 -23.55
C MET A 1 8.90 22.30 -22.23
N PRO A 2 8.87 21.18 -21.47
CA PRO A 2 9.70 21.03 -20.28
C PRO A 2 11.16 21.29 -20.62
N GLU A 3 11.91 21.91 -19.72
CA GLU A 3 13.35 22.04 -19.88
C GLU A 3 14.02 20.66 -19.78
N ASP A 4 15.21 20.51 -20.39
CA ASP A 4 15.88 19.21 -20.49
C ASP A 4 16.27 18.58 -19.14
N PHE A 5 16.20 19.34 -18.04
CA PHE A 5 16.52 18.88 -16.69
C PHE A 5 15.30 18.64 -15.80
N GLU A 6 14.10 19.04 -16.24
CA GLU A 6 12.90 18.86 -15.44
C GLU A 6 12.33 17.45 -15.64
N PRO A 7 11.88 16.80 -14.56
CA PRO A 7 11.17 15.55 -14.71
C PRO A 7 9.85 15.80 -15.44
N THR A 8 9.57 15.00 -16.45
CA THR A 8 8.31 15.06 -17.19
C THR A 8 7.19 14.29 -16.47
N GLU A 9 5.93 14.53 -16.86
CA GLU A 9 4.80 13.68 -16.43
C GLU A 9 4.91 12.28 -17.02
N GLU A 10 5.37 12.19 -18.27
CA GLU A 10 5.65 10.95 -18.99
C GLU A 10 7.15 10.84 -19.27
N ALA A 11 7.83 9.91 -18.60
CA ALA A 11 9.26 9.65 -18.82
C ALA A 11 9.47 9.01 -20.20
N GLN A 12 10.35 9.59 -21.02
CA GLN A 12 10.66 9.02 -22.33
C GLN A 12 11.72 7.93 -22.21
N SER A 13 11.78 7.03 -23.18
CA SER A 13 12.74 5.90 -23.17
C SER A 13 14.21 6.32 -23.19
N THR A 14 14.48 7.57 -23.54
CA THR A 14 15.82 8.18 -23.50
C THR A 14 16.18 8.72 -22.11
N ASP A 15 15.19 8.94 -21.26
CA ASP A 15 15.35 9.48 -19.90
C ASP A 15 15.74 8.39 -18.89
N PHE A 16 15.47 7.12 -19.19
CA PHE A 16 15.72 6.01 -18.26
C PHE A 16 16.09 4.69 -18.94
N GLN A 17 16.72 3.81 -18.17
CA GLN A 17 17.00 2.42 -18.52
C GLN A 17 16.24 1.49 -17.60
N LEU A 18 15.71 0.40 -18.15
CA LEU A 18 15.07 -0.66 -17.39
C LEU A 18 16.03 -1.83 -17.22
N THR A 19 16.22 -2.26 -15.97
CA THR A 19 16.94 -3.49 -15.65
C THR A 19 15.98 -4.43 -14.92
N ALA A 20 15.84 -5.67 -15.39
CA ALA A 20 15.00 -6.65 -14.71
C ALA A 20 15.45 -6.83 -13.25
N ARG A 21 14.50 -6.82 -12.31
CA ARG A 21 14.80 -7.07 -10.90
C ARG A 21 15.05 -8.58 -10.75
N GLY A 22 16.30 -9.00 -10.93
CA GLY A 22 16.70 -10.40 -10.79
C GLY A 22 16.46 -10.90 -9.37
N GLY A 23 15.32 -11.56 -9.13
CA GLY A 23 15.09 -12.30 -7.90
C GLY A 23 15.91 -13.59 -7.90
N PRO A 24 16.53 -13.99 -6.78
CA PRO A 24 17.13 -15.31 -6.66
C PRO A 24 16.06 -16.37 -6.95
N GLY A 25 16.23 -17.13 -8.04
CA GLY A 25 15.34 -18.22 -8.42
C GLY A 25 14.32 -17.93 -9.53
N GLY A 26 14.38 -16.78 -10.21
CA GLY A 26 13.57 -16.56 -11.43
C GLY A 26 12.05 -16.62 -11.18
N GLN A 27 11.59 -16.38 -9.95
CA GLN A 27 10.15 -16.34 -9.66
C GLN A 27 9.55 -15.09 -10.31
N HIS A 28 8.91 -15.28 -11.46
CA HIS A 28 8.12 -14.24 -12.12
C HIS A 28 6.96 -13.86 -11.19
N GLN A 29 6.98 -12.62 -10.68
CA GLN A 29 5.81 -11.99 -10.08
C GLN A 29 4.77 -11.73 -11.18
N ALA A 30 3.51 -11.56 -10.79
CA ALA A 30 2.42 -11.38 -11.74
C ALA A 30 2.59 -10.12 -12.62
N SER A 31 3.30 -9.12 -12.12
CA SER A 31 3.92 -8.07 -12.92
C SER A 31 5.44 -8.26 -12.89
N GLU A 32 6.07 -8.24 -14.06
CA GLU A 32 7.53 -8.12 -14.12
C GLU A 32 7.91 -6.75 -13.58
N THR A 33 8.63 -6.73 -12.46
CA THR A 33 9.15 -5.49 -11.87
C THR A 33 10.56 -5.25 -12.38
N TYR A 34 10.79 -4.01 -12.80
CA TYR A 34 12.06 -3.52 -13.32
C TYR A 34 12.58 -2.44 -12.40
N VAL A 35 13.90 -2.30 -12.31
CA VAL A 35 14.52 -1.10 -11.79
C VAL A 35 14.61 -0.10 -12.94
N ALA A 36 13.92 1.03 -12.80
CA ALA A 36 14.09 2.17 -13.69
C ALA A 36 15.24 3.04 -13.13
N ARG A 37 16.25 3.29 -13.94
CA ARG A 37 17.36 4.19 -13.59
C ARG A 37 17.43 5.31 -14.61
N SER A 38 17.42 6.55 -14.15
CA SER A 38 17.63 7.71 -15.01
C SER A 38 18.97 7.59 -15.75
N THR A 39 19.00 8.05 -17.01
CA THR A 39 20.24 8.19 -17.79
C THR A 39 21.09 9.39 -17.35
N GLY A 40 20.65 10.14 -16.34
CA GLY A 40 21.31 11.33 -15.79
C GLY A 40 20.92 12.63 -16.50
N VAL A 41 20.13 12.57 -17.58
CA VAL A 41 19.63 13.76 -18.28
C VAL A 41 18.46 14.38 -17.50
N ARG A 42 17.45 13.55 -17.16
CA ARG A 42 16.27 13.95 -16.39
C ARG A 42 16.07 13.03 -15.20
N PRO A 43 15.84 13.55 -13.99
CA PRO A 43 15.45 12.71 -12.87
C PRO A 43 14.07 12.10 -13.13
N LEU A 44 13.77 10.99 -12.43
CA LEU A 44 12.45 10.38 -12.46
C LEU A 44 11.45 11.19 -11.61
N GLY A 45 11.91 11.71 -10.47
CA GLY A 45 11.11 12.48 -9.53
C GLY A 45 11.54 13.94 -9.39
N GLU A 46 10.65 14.75 -8.80
CA GLU A 46 10.88 16.18 -8.52
C GLU A 46 11.87 16.43 -7.39
N GLY A 47 12.23 15.41 -6.60
CA GLY A 47 13.33 15.48 -5.65
C GLY A 47 14.69 15.20 -6.28
N GLY A 48 14.75 14.94 -7.59
CA GLY A 48 15.98 14.56 -8.28
C GLY A 48 16.25 13.06 -8.23
N GLU A 49 15.26 12.25 -7.84
CA GLU A 49 15.37 10.80 -7.74
C GLU A 49 15.83 10.19 -9.07
N GLN A 50 16.90 9.40 -9.01
CA GLN A 50 17.51 8.77 -10.19
C GLN A 50 17.05 7.31 -10.36
N VAL A 51 16.35 6.75 -9.38
CA VAL A 51 15.95 5.34 -9.36
C VAL A 51 14.47 5.22 -8.99
N GLY A 52 13.79 4.26 -9.60
CA GLY A 52 12.41 3.89 -9.32
C GLY A 52 12.16 2.41 -9.63
N ILE A 53 10.94 1.95 -9.32
CA ILE A 53 10.45 0.62 -9.67
C ILE A 53 9.47 0.79 -10.82
N ALA A 54 9.77 0.17 -11.95
CA ALA A 54 8.90 0.17 -13.11
C ALA A 54 8.09 -1.13 -13.21
N LYS A 55 6.85 -1.01 -13.66
CA LYS A 55 5.94 -2.10 -13.98
C LYS A 55 5.46 -1.96 -15.42
N MET A 56 5.44 -3.07 -16.14
CA MET A 56 4.82 -3.12 -17.46
C MET A 56 3.31 -3.30 -17.33
N ASP A 57 2.58 -2.84 -18.35
CA ASP A 57 1.16 -3.12 -18.46
C ASP A 57 0.91 -4.63 -18.58
N VAL A 58 0.04 -5.15 -17.71
CA VAL A 58 -0.23 -6.59 -17.59
C VAL A 58 -0.82 -7.17 -18.87
N ASP A 59 -1.67 -6.43 -19.57
CA ASP A 59 -2.27 -6.92 -20.82
C ASP A 59 -1.21 -7.12 -21.90
N ARG A 60 -0.21 -6.23 -21.92
CA ARG A 60 0.92 -6.35 -22.85
C ARG A 60 1.86 -7.47 -22.45
N LEU A 61 2.12 -7.65 -21.15
CA LEU A 61 2.85 -8.81 -20.65
C LEU A 61 2.13 -10.11 -21.02
N GLN A 62 0.80 -10.14 -20.94
CA GLN A 62 -0.01 -11.30 -21.30
C GLN A 62 0.14 -11.66 -22.77
N VAL A 63 0.01 -10.68 -23.67
CA VAL A 63 0.25 -10.87 -25.10
C VAL A 63 1.69 -11.34 -25.37
N GLN A 64 2.69 -10.77 -24.68
CA GLN A 64 4.09 -11.17 -24.83
C GLN A 64 4.31 -12.63 -24.39
N VAL A 65 3.83 -13.00 -23.20
CA VAL A 65 3.95 -14.36 -22.66
C VAL A 65 3.20 -15.36 -23.55
N TRP A 66 2.03 -15.00 -24.09
CA TRP A 66 1.32 -15.87 -25.05
C TRP A 66 2.10 -16.05 -26.34
N ASN A 67 2.64 -14.97 -26.93
CA ASN A 67 3.45 -15.07 -28.14
C ASN A 67 4.73 -15.92 -27.90
N GLN A 68 5.36 -15.77 -26.73
CA GLN A 68 6.52 -16.58 -26.33
C GLN A 68 6.14 -18.04 -26.13
N ARG A 69 5.01 -18.31 -25.46
CA ARG A 69 4.48 -19.66 -25.28
C ARG A 69 4.18 -20.31 -26.62
N ASP A 70 3.45 -19.64 -27.50
CA ASP A 70 3.10 -20.17 -28.81
C ASP A 70 4.36 -20.45 -29.66
N ALA A 71 5.36 -19.57 -29.61
CA ALA A 71 6.65 -19.80 -30.27
C ALA A 71 7.41 -21.01 -29.67
N ALA A 72 7.44 -21.13 -28.34
CA ALA A 72 8.06 -22.26 -27.64
C ALA A 72 7.32 -23.57 -27.92
N ASP A 73 5.99 -23.55 -28.00
CA ASP A 73 5.16 -24.71 -28.33
C ASP A 73 5.41 -25.17 -29.77
N ILE A 74 5.59 -24.24 -30.72
CA ILE A 74 6.00 -24.55 -32.09
C ILE A 74 7.38 -25.22 -32.12
N GLN A 75 8.35 -24.68 -31.37
CA GLN A 75 9.70 -25.26 -31.27
C GLN A 75 9.69 -26.64 -30.60
N ALA A 76 8.95 -26.79 -29.50
CA ALA A 76 8.77 -28.05 -28.80
C ALA A 76 8.12 -29.12 -29.70
N LYS A 77 7.08 -28.76 -30.47
CA LYS A 77 6.48 -29.68 -31.47
C LYS A 77 7.48 -30.10 -32.52
N LYS A 78 8.26 -29.15 -33.05
CA LYS A 78 9.32 -29.46 -34.02
C LYS A 78 10.33 -30.44 -33.41
N ARG A 79 10.77 -30.18 -32.17
CA ARG A 79 11.73 -31.03 -31.47
C ARG A 79 11.21 -32.43 -31.18
N LEU A 80 9.93 -32.56 -30.80
CA LEU A 80 9.28 -33.86 -30.65
C LEU A 80 9.26 -34.63 -31.99
N GLY A 81 9.00 -33.95 -33.11
CA GLY A 81 9.09 -34.56 -34.44
C GLY A 81 10.50 -35.07 -34.78
N GLU A 82 11.54 -34.31 -34.43
CA GLU A 82 12.94 -34.73 -34.58
C GLU A 82 13.26 -35.95 -33.70
N LEU A 83 12.86 -35.94 -32.43
CA LEU A 83 13.04 -37.07 -31.51
C LEU A 83 12.28 -38.32 -31.97
N GLU A 84 11.07 -38.15 -32.50
CA GLU A 84 10.29 -39.25 -33.08
C GLU A 84 11.07 -39.90 -34.23
N GLN A 85 11.64 -39.09 -35.12
CA GLN A 85 12.46 -39.57 -36.23
C GLN A 85 13.72 -40.29 -35.74
N ASP A 86 14.44 -39.71 -34.76
CA ASP A 86 15.66 -40.30 -34.19
C ASP A 86 15.38 -41.65 -33.52
N LEU A 87 14.30 -41.76 -32.74
CA LEU A 87 13.90 -43.01 -32.08
C LEU A 87 13.50 -44.08 -33.10
N ASN A 88 12.75 -43.73 -34.14
CA ASN A 88 12.44 -44.67 -35.23
C ASN A 88 13.72 -45.18 -35.92
N ASN A 89 14.68 -44.30 -36.17
CA ASN A 89 15.97 -44.67 -36.77
C ASN A 89 16.77 -45.60 -35.86
N GLN A 90 16.81 -45.32 -34.55
CA GLN A 90 17.49 -46.18 -33.56
C GLN A 90 16.85 -47.57 -33.49
N ILE A 91 15.52 -47.64 -33.41
CA ILE A 91 14.78 -48.92 -33.39
C ILE A 91 15.05 -49.71 -34.68
N GLY A 92 15.07 -49.05 -35.84
CA GLY A 92 15.35 -49.67 -37.13
C GLY A 92 16.80 -50.15 -37.29
N ALA A 93 17.74 -49.57 -36.54
CA ALA A 93 19.16 -49.92 -36.57
C ALA A 93 19.56 -51.01 -35.55
N LEU A 94 18.66 -51.41 -34.64
CA LEU A 94 18.96 -52.46 -33.67
C LEU A 94 19.18 -53.81 -34.36
N ASP A 95 20.19 -54.55 -33.89
CA ASP A 95 20.39 -55.94 -34.27
C ASP A 95 19.15 -56.76 -33.89
N PRO A 96 18.52 -57.50 -34.83
CA PRO A 96 17.39 -58.38 -34.52
C PRO A 96 17.67 -59.39 -33.40
N ASN A 97 18.94 -59.70 -33.12
CA ASN A 97 19.37 -60.61 -32.05
C ASN A 97 19.91 -59.88 -30.80
N GLY A 98 19.80 -58.56 -30.74
CA GLY A 98 20.24 -57.74 -29.61
C GLY A 98 19.35 -57.87 -28.35
N ASP A 99 19.68 -57.11 -27.31
CA ASP A 99 18.90 -57.12 -26.05
C ASP A 99 17.47 -56.58 -26.28
N PRO A 100 16.41 -57.41 -26.06
CA PRO A 100 15.02 -57.01 -26.28
C PRO A 100 14.55 -55.88 -25.35
N ASN A 101 15.22 -55.67 -24.22
CA ASN A 101 14.87 -54.59 -23.30
C ASN A 101 15.17 -53.22 -23.90
N ILE A 102 16.26 -53.10 -24.68
CA ILE A 102 16.63 -51.84 -25.35
C ILE A 102 15.55 -51.44 -26.36
N LYS A 103 15.06 -52.40 -27.16
CA LYS A 103 13.98 -52.16 -28.12
C LYS A 103 12.70 -51.73 -27.41
N THR A 104 12.33 -52.41 -26.33
CA THR A 104 11.12 -52.12 -25.54
C THR A 104 11.19 -50.72 -24.92
N ASP A 105 12.36 -50.32 -24.41
CA ASP A 105 12.57 -49.00 -23.83
C ASP A 105 12.48 -47.89 -24.89
N LEU A 106 13.10 -48.08 -26.07
CA LEU A 106 12.99 -47.12 -27.18
C LEU A 106 11.56 -47.01 -27.73
N GLU A 107 10.83 -48.13 -27.83
CA GLU A 107 9.42 -48.12 -28.24
C GLU A 107 8.53 -47.41 -27.21
N ARG A 108 8.80 -47.59 -25.91
CA ARG A 108 8.13 -46.83 -24.83
C ARG A 108 8.39 -45.33 -24.97
N GLN A 109 9.63 -44.93 -25.25
CA GLN A 109 9.98 -43.52 -25.48
C GLN A 109 9.31 -42.96 -26.74
N LEU A 110 9.30 -43.73 -27.84
CA LEU A 110 8.66 -43.32 -29.08
C LEU A 110 7.16 -43.10 -28.90
N ASN A 111 6.48 -44.01 -28.20
CA ASN A 111 5.06 -43.88 -27.89
C ASN A 111 4.79 -42.65 -27.00
N TRP A 112 5.68 -42.36 -26.06
CA TRP A 112 5.59 -41.14 -25.24
C TRP A 112 5.74 -39.88 -26.10
N VAL A 113 6.75 -39.80 -26.98
CA VAL A 113 6.97 -38.66 -27.89
C VAL A 113 5.76 -38.45 -28.80
N LYS A 114 5.23 -39.53 -29.41
CA LYS A 114 4.04 -39.48 -30.27
C LYS A 114 2.80 -38.99 -29.54
N ALA A 115 2.56 -39.48 -28.32
CA ALA A 115 1.44 -39.03 -27.51
C ALA A 115 1.50 -37.51 -27.28
N ARG A 116 2.67 -36.98 -26.91
CA ARG A 116 2.88 -35.54 -26.65
C ARG A 116 2.81 -34.67 -27.90
N ALA A 117 3.34 -35.17 -29.02
CA ALA A 117 3.19 -34.48 -30.30
C ALA A 117 1.71 -34.35 -30.70
N SER A 118 0.88 -35.34 -30.35
CA SER A 118 -0.54 -35.37 -30.68
C SER A 118 -1.44 -34.59 -29.72
N ASP A 119 -1.15 -34.59 -28.41
CA ASP A 119 -1.99 -33.95 -27.39
C ASP A 119 -1.70 -32.46 -27.21
N GLY A 120 -0.51 -31.98 -27.61
CA GLY A 120 -0.09 -30.59 -27.48
C GLY A 120 0.15 -30.13 -26.03
N THR A 121 0.23 -31.05 -25.07
CA THR A 121 0.48 -30.78 -23.66
C THR A 121 1.94 -31.09 -23.31
N PHE A 122 2.69 -30.09 -22.85
CA PHE A 122 4.14 -30.21 -22.59
C PHE A 122 4.49 -30.44 -21.11
N ASP A 123 3.65 -31.17 -20.37
CA ASP A 123 3.94 -31.49 -18.97
C ASP A 123 4.97 -32.63 -18.85
N VAL A 124 6.24 -32.24 -18.72
CA VAL A 124 7.41 -33.12 -18.58
C VAL A 124 7.47 -33.82 -17.21
N GLY A 125 6.77 -33.28 -16.17
CA GLY A 125 6.95 -33.71 -14.78
C GLY A 125 6.36 -35.08 -14.44
N SER A 126 5.42 -35.58 -15.25
CA SER A 126 4.72 -36.84 -14.98
C SER A 126 5.52 -38.11 -15.29
N TYR A 127 6.70 -38.03 -15.91
CA TYR A 127 7.42 -39.19 -16.43
C TYR A 127 8.95 -39.12 -16.28
N GLU A 128 9.48 -38.58 -15.17
CA GLU A 128 10.93 -38.57 -14.87
C GLU A 128 11.60 -39.95 -15.02
N GLY A 129 10.85 -41.05 -14.82
CA GLY A 129 11.36 -42.42 -15.02
C GLY A 129 11.50 -42.89 -16.48
N THR A 130 10.83 -42.25 -17.46
CA THR A 130 10.90 -42.65 -18.89
C THR A 130 11.90 -41.81 -19.68
N LEU A 131 12.30 -40.66 -19.13
CA LEU A 131 13.13 -39.65 -19.80
C LEU A 131 14.62 -39.71 -19.41
N THR A 132 15.03 -40.65 -18.56
CA THR A 132 16.40 -40.74 -18.03
C THR A 132 17.49 -40.91 -19.10
N SER A 133 17.13 -41.32 -20.32
CA SER A 133 18.06 -41.46 -21.45
C SER A 133 18.11 -40.25 -22.37
N PHE A 134 17.24 -39.25 -22.21
CA PHE A 134 17.36 -38.00 -22.97
C PHE A 134 18.42 -37.12 -22.33
N THR A 135 19.26 -36.52 -23.18
CA THR A 135 20.20 -35.49 -22.76
C THR A 135 19.46 -34.23 -22.32
N LYS A 136 20.05 -33.44 -21.42
CA LYS A 136 19.50 -32.13 -21.04
C LYS A 136 19.22 -31.24 -22.25
N ASP A 137 20.08 -31.28 -23.27
CA ASP A 137 19.90 -30.52 -24.51
C ASP A 137 18.70 -31.00 -25.33
N GLN A 138 18.34 -32.28 -25.27
CA GLN A 138 17.12 -32.80 -25.90
C GLN A 138 15.84 -32.35 -25.19
N LEU A 139 15.91 -32.06 -23.90
CA LEU A 139 14.76 -31.66 -23.09
C LEU A 139 14.60 -30.14 -22.95
N LYS A 140 15.62 -29.35 -23.27
CA LYS A 140 15.65 -27.89 -23.06
C LYS A 140 14.44 -27.14 -23.64
N ASP A 141 14.02 -27.46 -24.86
CA ASP A 141 12.89 -26.79 -25.51
C ASP A 141 11.53 -27.19 -24.87
N LEU A 142 11.44 -28.42 -24.36
CA LEU A 142 10.27 -28.91 -23.62
C LEU A 142 10.18 -28.25 -22.24
N GLU A 143 11.31 -28.11 -21.55
CA GLU A 143 11.40 -27.37 -20.28
C GLU A 143 11.00 -25.90 -20.47
N LEU A 144 11.49 -25.23 -21.53
CA LEU A 144 11.11 -23.86 -21.84
C LEU A 144 9.61 -23.70 -22.11
N SER A 145 9.01 -24.57 -22.91
CA SER A 145 7.55 -24.55 -23.18
C SER A 145 6.74 -24.80 -21.90
N ARG A 146 7.15 -25.75 -21.05
CA ARG A 146 6.52 -26.00 -19.75
C ARG A 146 6.57 -24.77 -18.86
N ASP A 147 7.75 -24.15 -18.73
CA ASP A 147 7.95 -23.00 -17.85
C ASP A 147 7.15 -21.79 -18.34
N LEU A 148 7.12 -21.52 -19.65
CA LEU A 148 6.26 -20.48 -20.25
C LEU A 148 4.77 -20.77 -20.09
N SER A 149 4.36 -22.03 -20.17
CA SER A 149 2.97 -22.44 -19.92
C SER A 149 2.56 -22.20 -18.46
N MET A 150 3.43 -22.54 -17.50
CA MET A 150 3.19 -22.25 -16.08
C MET A 150 3.11 -20.74 -15.83
N GLN A 151 4.01 -19.95 -16.44
CA GLN A 151 3.97 -18.49 -16.37
C GLN A 151 2.68 -17.92 -16.96
N SER A 152 2.26 -18.40 -18.14
CA SER A 152 1.01 -18.00 -18.79
C SER A 152 -0.21 -18.29 -17.92
N ASN A 153 -0.26 -19.47 -17.29
CA ASN A 153 -1.34 -19.84 -16.38
C ASN A 153 -1.36 -18.96 -15.13
N LYS A 154 -0.19 -18.70 -14.52
CA LYS A 154 -0.06 -17.81 -13.36
C LYS A 154 -0.51 -16.39 -13.70
N LEU A 155 -0.07 -15.86 -14.84
CA LEU A 155 -0.46 -14.53 -15.31
C LEU A 155 -1.96 -14.46 -15.58
N ALA A 156 -2.54 -15.47 -16.23
CA ALA A 156 -3.99 -15.55 -16.44
C ALA A 156 -4.76 -15.64 -15.11
N GLN A 157 -4.26 -16.39 -14.12
CA GLN A 157 -4.86 -16.41 -12.79
C GLN A 157 -4.82 -15.03 -12.13
N THR A 158 -3.69 -14.33 -12.19
CA THR A 158 -3.58 -12.97 -11.65
C THR A 158 -4.54 -12.03 -12.37
N VAL A 159 -4.50 -11.97 -13.71
CA VAL A 159 -5.43 -11.15 -14.52
C VAL A 159 -6.88 -11.44 -14.14
N ASN A 160 -7.27 -12.70 -13.99
CA ASN A 160 -8.63 -13.06 -13.62
C ASN A 160 -8.98 -12.65 -12.18
N SER A 161 -8.06 -12.87 -11.23
CA SER A 161 -8.26 -12.46 -9.82
C SER A 161 -8.39 -10.95 -9.71
N THR A 162 -7.56 -10.20 -10.43
CA THR A 162 -7.64 -8.75 -10.53
C THR A 162 -8.93 -8.34 -11.21
N ALA A 163 -9.23 -8.85 -12.42
CA ALA A 163 -10.45 -8.51 -13.15
C ALA A 163 -11.73 -8.71 -12.31
N TYR A 164 -11.78 -9.76 -11.49
CA TYR A 164 -12.90 -10.02 -10.59
C TYR A 164 -13.12 -8.91 -9.56
N LEU A 165 -12.05 -8.31 -9.04
CA LEU A 165 -12.14 -7.17 -8.10
C LEU A 165 -12.63 -5.89 -8.76
N PHE A 166 -12.47 -5.78 -10.08
CA PHE A 166 -12.54 -4.50 -10.78
C PHE A 166 -13.61 -4.39 -11.86
N SER A 167 -14.38 -5.45 -12.14
CA SER A 167 -15.48 -5.37 -13.11
C SER A 167 -16.83 -5.61 -12.44
N GLU A 168 -17.79 -4.72 -12.65
CA GLU A 168 -19.19 -4.94 -12.21
C GLU A 168 -19.87 -6.12 -12.92
N SER A 169 -19.36 -6.53 -14.09
CA SER A 169 -19.90 -7.70 -14.78
C SER A 169 -19.40 -8.96 -14.07
N PRO A 170 -20.25 -9.68 -13.31
CA PRO A 170 -19.83 -10.92 -12.73
C PRO A 170 -19.43 -11.84 -13.88
N TYR A 171 -18.22 -12.37 -13.81
CA TYR A 171 -17.72 -13.39 -14.74
C TYR A 171 -18.45 -14.72 -14.48
N THR A 172 -19.79 -14.71 -14.44
CA THR A 172 -20.64 -15.84 -14.05
C THR A 172 -20.93 -16.81 -15.18
N GLY A 173 -20.20 -16.72 -16.29
CA GLY A 173 -20.43 -17.57 -17.46
C GLY A 173 -19.15 -18.25 -17.90
N VAL A 174 -19.19 -19.57 -18.03
CA VAL A 174 -18.18 -20.53 -18.52
C VAL A 174 -17.55 -20.17 -19.88
N ASN A 175 -17.98 -19.09 -20.52
CA ASN A 175 -17.34 -18.51 -21.69
C ASN A 175 -16.20 -17.60 -21.24
N ARG A 176 -15.05 -18.21 -20.91
CA ARG A 176 -13.77 -17.50 -21.04
C ARG A 176 -13.81 -16.77 -22.39
N PRO A 177 -13.59 -15.45 -22.46
CA PRO A 177 -13.41 -14.81 -23.75
C PRO A 177 -12.39 -15.65 -24.50
N GLY A 178 -12.76 -16.07 -25.72
CA GLY A 178 -11.81 -16.76 -26.57
C GLY A 178 -10.54 -15.91 -26.68
N PRO A 179 -9.38 -16.52 -26.98
CA PRO A 179 -8.07 -15.84 -27.02
C PRO A 179 -8.00 -14.59 -27.93
N ASN A 180 -9.07 -14.31 -28.69
CA ASN A 180 -9.20 -13.19 -29.62
C ASN A 180 -10.02 -12.00 -29.08
N LYS A 181 -10.66 -12.09 -27.90
CA LYS A 181 -11.26 -10.89 -27.30
C LYS A 181 -10.16 -10.22 -26.49
N ALA A 182 -9.70 -9.06 -26.95
CA ALA A 182 -8.71 -8.27 -26.23
C ALA A 182 -9.14 -8.20 -24.75
N PRO A 183 -8.22 -8.52 -23.81
CA PRO A 183 -8.51 -8.34 -22.40
C PRO A 183 -9.07 -6.94 -22.17
N ASN A 184 -10.06 -6.83 -21.28
CA ASN A 184 -10.51 -5.52 -20.85
C ASN A 184 -9.30 -4.86 -20.19
N ASP A 185 -8.79 -3.78 -20.79
CA ASP A 185 -7.69 -2.99 -20.27
C ASP A 185 -7.93 -2.70 -18.79
N LEU A 186 -7.17 -3.37 -17.92
CA LEU A 186 -7.33 -3.28 -16.47
C LEU A 186 -6.86 -1.93 -15.92
N HIS A 187 -6.24 -1.09 -16.77
CA HIS A 187 -5.84 0.28 -16.45
C HIS A 187 -4.95 0.37 -15.21
N LEU A 188 -4.19 -0.70 -14.89
CA LEU A 188 -3.40 -0.83 -13.66
C LEU A 188 -2.38 0.30 -13.49
N LEU A 189 -1.72 0.70 -14.58
CA LEU A 189 -0.77 1.80 -14.56
C LEU A 189 -1.46 3.14 -14.23
N SER A 190 -2.65 3.37 -14.80
CA SER A 190 -3.42 4.60 -14.52
C SER A 190 -3.92 4.66 -13.10
N ARG A 191 -4.28 3.52 -12.50
CA ARG A 191 -4.68 3.46 -11.08
C ARG A 191 -3.53 3.81 -10.15
N ALA A 192 -2.32 3.36 -10.46
CA ALA A 192 -1.14 3.76 -9.69
C ALA A 192 -0.90 5.27 -9.79
N VAL A 193 -0.86 5.83 -11.01
CA VAL A 193 -0.70 7.28 -11.25
C VAL A 193 -1.81 8.07 -10.56
N ALA A 194 -3.06 7.68 -10.76
CA ALA A 194 -4.23 8.30 -10.14
C ALA A 194 -4.14 8.31 -8.61
N SER A 195 -3.72 7.20 -7.98
CA SER A 195 -3.56 7.13 -6.52
C SER A 195 -2.56 8.16 -6.01
N SER A 196 -1.41 8.30 -6.68
CA SER A 196 -0.42 9.31 -6.31
C SER A 196 -0.93 10.75 -6.51
N GLN A 197 -1.77 10.97 -7.52
CA GLN A 197 -2.41 12.28 -7.73
C GLN A 197 -3.48 12.59 -6.68
N VAL A 198 -4.17 11.58 -6.13
CA VAL A 198 -5.06 11.76 -4.97
C VAL A 198 -4.24 12.14 -3.72
N ASP A 199 -3.09 11.48 -3.48
CA ASP A 199 -2.17 11.86 -2.40
C ASP A 199 -1.71 13.32 -2.53
N GLU A 200 -1.37 13.74 -3.74
CA GLU A 200 -0.96 15.11 -4.05
C GLU A 200 -2.11 16.12 -3.84
N LEU A 201 -3.31 15.81 -4.33
CA LEU A 201 -4.50 16.66 -4.18
C LEU A 201 -4.89 16.87 -2.71
N ILE A 202 -4.79 15.81 -1.90
CA ILE A 202 -5.08 15.87 -0.45
C ILE A 202 -3.89 16.49 0.30
N GLY A 203 -2.66 16.27 -0.16
CA GLY A 203 -1.44 16.78 0.46
C GLY A 203 -1.00 15.95 1.67
N THR A 204 -1.26 14.64 1.67
CA THR A 204 -0.80 13.71 2.73
C THR A 204 0.67 13.32 2.55
N ASN A 205 1.15 13.24 1.31
CA ASN A 205 2.53 12.89 0.96
C ASN A 205 2.93 11.51 1.54
N VAL A 206 2.03 10.54 1.48
CA VAL A 206 2.23 9.17 1.99
C VAL A 206 2.31 8.11 0.91
N LEU A 207 2.17 8.45 -0.37
CA LEU A 207 2.48 7.54 -1.48
C LEU A 207 3.79 7.91 -2.15
N ALA A 208 4.41 6.90 -2.78
CA ALA A 208 5.39 7.15 -3.81
C ALA A 208 4.75 7.94 -4.95
N LYS A 209 5.54 8.83 -5.57
CA LYS A 209 5.09 9.48 -6.79
C LYS A 209 5.04 8.43 -7.90
N GLU A 210 3.90 8.31 -8.55
CA GLU A 210 3.69 7.37 -9.65
C GLU A 210 3.61 8.17 -10.95
N LYS A 211 4.31 7.69 -11.99
CA LYS A 211 4.32 8.34 -13.30
C LYS A 211 4.20 7.33 -14.40
N PHE A 212 3.80 7.81 -15.57
CA PHE A 212 3.94 7.03 -16.78
C PHE A 212 5.37 7.16 -17.32
N GLY A 213 5.79 6.13 -18.02
CA GLY A 213 6.93 6.16 -18.91
C GLY A 213 6.64 5.39 -20.18
N VAL A 214 7.53 5.52 -21.16
CA VAL A 214 7.50 4.74 -22.39
C VAL A 214 8.85 4.08 -22.55
N ASP A 215 8.88 2.76 -22.72
CA ASP A 215 10.13 2.03 -22.90
C ASP A 215 10.71 2.20 -24.33
N SER A 216 11.88 1.61 -24.58
CA SER A 216 12.57 1.72 -25.87
C SER A 216 11.79 1.13 -27.07
N GLN A 217 10.72 0.39 -26.82
CA GLN A 217 9.83 -0.19 -27.83
C GLN A 217 8.53 0.60 -27.99
N GLY A 218 8.40 1.76 -27.34
CA GLY A 218 7.17 2.55 -27.38
C GLY A 218 6.06 1.99 -26.48
N ARG A 219 6.39 1.13 -25.50
CA ARG A 219 5.40 0.50 -24.61
C ARG A 219 5.24 1.31 -23.32
N PRO A 220 4.01 1.59 -22.87
CA PRO A 220 3.77 2.24 -21.60
C PRO A 220 4.30 1.39 -20.43
N VAL A 221 4.91 2.07 -19.47
CA VAL A 221 5.32 1.53 -18.18
C VAL A 221 4.84 2.46 -17.07
N GLY A 222 4.45 1.92 -15.93
CA GLY A 222 4.27 2.70 -14.71
C GLY A 222 5.58 2.75 -13.96
N ILE A 223 5.97 3.91 -13.45
CA ILE A 223 7.20 4.11 -12.67
C ILE A 223 6.81 4.66 -11.31
N SER A 224 7.02 3.85 -10.29
CA SER A 224 7.00 4.26 -8.88
C SER A 224 8.37 4.87 -8.57
N VAL A 225 8.41 6.19 -8.46
CA VAL A 225 9.64 6.93 -8.13
C VAL A 225 10.17 6.42 -6.79
N GLY A 226 11.49 6.22 -6.67
CA GLY A 226 12.10 5.69 -5.47
C GLY A 226 11.67 6.46 -4.21
N VAL A 227 11.50 5.73 -3.11
CA VAL A 227 11.16 6.26 -1.78
C VAL A 227 12.28 5.98 -0.78
N ASP A 228 12.53 6.92 0.13
CA ASP A 228 13.51 6.71 1.20
C ASP A 228 12.96 5.71 2.22
N GLY A 229 13.89 5.05 2.91
CA GLY A 229 13.61 4.03 3.90
C GLY A 229 13.67 2.62 3.36
N PHE A 230 13.09 1.71 4.15
CA PHE A 230 13.02 0.29 3.84
C PHE A 230 11.59 -0.20 3.99
N GLY A 231 11.23 -1.23 3.22
CA GLY A 231 9.99 -1.96 3.44
C GLY A 231 9.95 -2.52 4.86
N VAL A 232 8.80 -2.43 5.54
CA VAL A 232 8.61 -2.99 6.90
C VAL A 232 8.98 -4.46 6.94
N THR A 233 8.64 -5.19 5.88
CA THR A 233 9.18 -6.53 5.62
C THR A 233 9.88 -6.57 4.27
N GLY A 234 10.84 -7.47 4.12
CA GLY A 234 11.54 -7.68 2.84
C GLY A 234 12.45 -8.90 2.89
N ASN A 235 13.29 -9.08 1.87
CA ASN A 235 14.28 -10.14 1.80
C ASN A 235 15.69 -9.55 1.85
N ALA A 236 16.54 -10.11 2.71
CA ALA A 236 17.97 -9.81 2.75
C ALA A 236 18.70 -10.48 1.57
N GLN A 237 19.97 -10.10 1.32
CA GLN A 237 20.77 -10.68 0.24
C GLN A 237 20.98 -12.20 0.36
N ASN A 238 20.95 -12.74 1.58
CA ASN A 238 21.04 -14.18 1.84
C ASN A 238 19.72 -14.93 1.62
N GLY A 239 18.67 -14.26 1.12
CA GLY A 239 17.35 -14.83 0.87
C GLY A 239 16.48 -14.98 2.12
N LYS A 240 16.98 -14.66 3.32
CA LYS A 240 16.15 -14.65 4.53
C LYS A 240 15.22 -13.45 4.54
N GLN A 241 13.98 -13.67 4.99
CA GLN A 241 13.04 -12.58 5.22
C GLN A 241 13.50 -11.74 6.42
N TYR A 242 13.33 -10.42 6.37
CA TYR A 242 13.53 -9.52 7.50
C TYR A 242 12.26 -8.78 7.90
N PHE A 243 12.22 -8.36 9.17
CA PHE A 243 11.30 -7.36 9.71
C PHE A 243 12.10 -6.18 10.27
N MET A 244 11.67 -4.97 9.94
CA MET A 244 12.34 -3.73 10.35
C MET A 244 12.02 -3.38 11.81
N ASP A 245 13.05 -3.33 12.64
CA ASP A 245 12.95 -3.02 14.07
C ASP A 245 13.10 -1.51 14.31
N ILE A 246 11.97 -0.80 14.38
CA ILE A 246 11.90 0.65 14.67
C ILE A 246 10.80 0.95 15.69
N ASP A 247 10.80 2.16 16.24
CA ASP A 247 9.75 2.62 17.16
C ASP A 247 8.45 2.98 16.42
N TYR A 248 7.57 1.98 16.29
CA TYR A 248 6.22 2.15 15.74
C TYR A 248 5.27 2.93 16.65
N SER A 249 5.66 3.25 17.89
CA SER A 249 4.89 4.15 18.77
C SER A 249 5.26 5.62 18.58
N SER A 250 6.25 5.93 17.74
CA SER A 250 6.62 7.31 17.44
C SER A 250 5.50 8.06 16.69
N HIS A 251 5.39 9.37 16.96
CA HIS A 251 4.36 10.23 16.37
C HIS A 251 4.37 10.17 14.84
N ASN A 252 5.54 10.36 14.21
CA ASN A 252 5.67 10.43 12.76
C ASN A 252 5.27 9.12 12.07
N VAL A 253 5.66 7.98 12.63
CA VAL A 253 5.32 6.67 12.07
C VAL A 253 3.83 6.39 12.21
N GLN A 254 3.24 6.61 13.39
CA GLN A 254 1.80 6.43 13.57
C GLN A 254 0.98 7.35 12.65
N LYS A 255 1.35 8.63 12.58
CA LYS A 255 0.72 9.60 11.67
C LYS A 255 0.82 9.11 10.23
N GLY A 256 2.01 8.75 9.76
CA GLY A 256 2.22 8.29 8.39
C GLY A 256 1.46 7.00 8.06
N LEU A 257 1.36 6.04 8.98
CA LEU A 257 0.59 4.81 8.80
C LEU A 257 -0.92 5.10 8.73
N TYR A 258 -1.46 5.95 9.61
CA TYR A 258 -2.89 6.32 9.55
C TYR A 258 -3.24 7.18 8.34
N ASP A 259 -2.35 8.09 7.94
CA ASP A 259 -2.50 8.88 6.72
C ASP A 259 -2.53 7.96 5.48
N LEU A 260 -1.63 6.96 5.41
CA LEU A 260 -1.63 5.96 4.35
C LEU A 260 -2.92 5.12 4.34
N GLU A 261 -3.42 4.72 5.53
CA GLU A 261 -4.67 3.95 5.67
C GLU A 261 -5.88 4.73 5.18
N ALA A 262 -5.96 6.02 5.53
CA ALA A 262 -7.03 6.90 5.07
C ALA A 262 -7.01 7.08 3.54
N LEU A 263 -5.82 7.23 2.97
CA LEU A 263 -5.67 7.39 1.52
C LEU A 263 -5.99 6.10 0.78
N ASP A 264 -5.48 4.96 1.23
CA ASP A 264 -5.80 3.65 0.65
C ASP A 264 -7.30 3.34 0.78
N TYR A 265 -7.98 3.83 1.82
CA TYR A 265 -9.45 3.76 1.90
C TYR A 265 -10.12 4.58 0.79
N ILE A 266 -9.71 5.84 0.59
CA ILE A 266 -10.30 6.73 -0.43
C ILE A 266 -10.06 6.17 -1.84
N THR A 267 -8.85 5.71 -2.13
CA THR A 267 -8.50 5.12 -3.44
C THR A 267 -9.05 3.69 -3.56
N GLY A 268 -9.36 3.01 -2.47
CA GLY A 268 -9.78 1.62 -2.45
C GLY A 268 -8.65 0.65 -2.78
N GLN A 269 -7.42 0.98 -2.41
CA GLN A 269 -6.25 0.12 -2.58
C GLN A 269 -6.36 -1.10 -1.67
N VAL A 270 -6.53 -2.29 -2.25
CA VAL A 270 -6.70 -3.56 -1.52
C VAL A 270 -5.41 -4.33 -1.26
N ASP A 271 -4.32 -4.04 -1.96
CA ASP A 271 -3.08 -4.83 -1.86
C ASP A 271 -1.97 -4.19 -1.03
N ARG A 272 -2.35 -3.32 -0.08
CA ARG A 272 -1.38 -2.84 0.90
C ARG A 272 -1.03 -3.96 1.88
N HIS A 273 0.22 -4.41 1.83
CA HIS A 273 0.85 -5.27 2.83
C HIS A 273 2.14 -4.64 3.38
N ALA A 274 2.71 -5.19 4.46
CA ALA A 274 3.88 -4.60 5.12
C ALA A 274 5.11 -4.42 4.20
N GLY A 275 5.31 -5.33 3.24
CA GLY A 275 6.37 -5.18 2.22
C GLY A 275 6.20 -3.98 1.27
N ASN A 276 4.99 -3.42 1.16
CA ASN A 276 4.67 -2.24 0.34
C ASN A 276 4.55 -0.95 1.17
N ILE A 277 4.96 -1.01 2.45
CA ILE A 277 5.04 0.13 3.36
C ILE A 277 6.52 0.39 3.66
N PHE A 278 7.01 1.54 3.22
CA PHE A 278 8.38 1.98 3.42
C PHE A 278 8.42 2.99 4.56
N ILE A 279 9.41 2.87 5.44
CA ILE A 279 9.62 3.84 6.53
C ILE A 279 11.07 4.27 6.52
N ASP A 280 11.29 5.59 6.46
CA ASP A 280 12.62 6.18 6.65
C ASP A 280 12.96 6.17 8.15
N PRO A 281 13.91 5.35 8.62
CA PRO A 281 14.21 5.24 10.04
C PRO A 281 14.77 6.52 10.65
N ALA A 282 15.29 7.45 9.84
CA ALA A 282 15.82 8.72 10.33
C ALA A 282 14.72 9.74 10.66
N THR A 283 13.63 9.74 9.88
CA THR A 283 12.58 10.77 9.96
C THR A 283 11.24 10.22 10.46
N GLY A 284 11.04 8.90 10.37
CA GLY A 284 9.75 8.25 10.58
C GLY A 284 8.76 8.46 9.42
N GLN A 285 9.21 9.02 8.28
CA GLN A 285 8.35 9.24 7.13
C GLN A 285 7.90 7.90 6.54
N VAL A 286 6.59 7.77 6.32
CA VAL A 286 5.95 6.57 5.76
C VAL A 286 5.60 6.80 4.29
N LYS A 287 5.88 5.81 3.45
CA LYS A 287 5.53 5.81 2.02
C LYS A 287 4.93 4.47 1.59
N GLY A 288 3.78 4.50 0.92
CA GLY A 288 3.19 3.37 0.22
C GLY A 288 3.64 3.32 -1.24
N ILE A 289 4.12 2.17 -1.69
CA ILE A 289 4.41 1.87 -3.12
C ILE A 289 3.38 0.90 -3.68
N ASP A 290 3.40 0.63 -4.97
CA ASP A 290 2.57 -0.42 -5.55
C ASP A 290 1.06 -0.11 -5.40
N ASN A 291 0.59 0.87 -6.17
CA ASN A 291 -0.76 1.45 -6.08
C ASN A 291 -1.69 1.00 -7.23
N ASP A 292 -1.37 -0.10 -7.91
CA ASP A 292 -2.03 -0.54 -9.15
C ASP A 292 -3.39 -1.24 -8.90
N LEU A 293 -3.57 -1.86 -7.74
CA LEU A 293 -4.84 -2.49 -7.29
C LEU A 293 -5.77 -1.52 -6.53
N ALA A 294 -5.77 -0.25 -6.95
CA ALA A 294 -6.70 0.77 -6.47
C ALA A 294 -7.91 0.95 -7.39
N PHE A 295 -8.90 1.70 -6.93
CA PHE A 295 -10.12 2.09 -7.63
C PHE A 295 -11.00 0.91 -8.08
N PRO A 296 -11.49 0.05 -7.18
CA PRO A 296 -12.52 -0.93 -7.53
C PRO A 296 -13.79 -0.25 -8.05
N GLN A 297 -14.37 -0.81 -9.12
CA GLN A 297 -15.67 -0.40 -9.65
C GLN A 297 -16.82 -0.79 -8.73
N VAL A 298 -16.66 -1.91 -8.02
CA VAL A 298 -17.68 -2.43 -7.11
C VAL A 298 -17.73 -1.62 -5.82
N SER A 299 -18.90 -1.62 -5.18
CA SER A 299 -19.01 -1.07 -3.83
C SER A 299 -18.07 -1.81 -2.87
N ARG A 300 -17.66 -1.10 -1.83
CA ARG A 300 -16.77 -1.62 -0.79
C ARG A 300 -17.39 -2.80 -0.04
N ASP A 301 -18.69 -2.73 0.27
CA ASP A 301 -19.42 -3.83 0.88
C ASP A 301 -19.33 -5.07 -0.02
N HIS A 302 -19.62 -4.93 -1.31
CA HIS A 302 -19.51 -6.04 -2.27
C HIS A 302 -18.08 -6.60 -2.35
N LEU A 303 -17.06 -5.73 -2.33
CA LEU A 303 -15.64 -6.13 -2.34
C LEU A 303 -15.25 -7.02 -1.16
N PHE A 304 -15.84 -6.79 0.03
CA PHE A 304 -15.50 -7.54 1.24
C PHE A 304 -16.54 -8.58 1.66
N THR A 305 -17.79 -8.55 1.18
CA THR A 305 -18.84 -9.53 1.50
C THR A 305 -19.15 -10.50 0.38
N ASP A 306 -19.21 -10.00 -0.86
CA ASP A 306 -19.82 -10.69 -2.00
C ASP A 306 -18.80 -11.21 -3.01
N ALA A 307 -17.53 -10.81 -2.88
CA ALA A 307 -16.39 -11.28 -3.67
C ALA A 307 -16.03 -12.76 -3.42
N GLY A 308 -17.03 -13.64 -3.38
CA GLY A 308 -16.88 -15.09 -3.29
C GLY A 308 -16.48 -15.63 -1.91
N GLY A 309 -16.48 -14.78 -0.88
CA GLY A 309 -15.95 -15.16 0.43
C GLY A 309 -14.44 -15.28 0.45
N ASP A 310 -13.72 -14.57 -0.44
CA ASP A 310 -12.27 -14.49 -0.39
C ASP A 310 -11.84 -13.90 0.97
N THR A 311 -11.36 -14.78 1.83
CA THR A 311 -10.92 -14.46 3.18
C THR A 311 -9.72 -13.51 3.16
N ASP A 312 -8.96 -13.48 2.07
CA ASP A 312 -7.72 -12.72 1.99
C ASP A 312 -8.00 -11.22 1.88
N LEU A 313 -9.04 -10.82 1.14
CA LEU A 313 -9.48 -9.42 1.05
C LEU A 313 -10.05 -8.93 2.37
N GLN A 314 -10.89 -9.74 3.01
CA GLN A 314 -11.43 -9.42 4.34
C GLN A 314 -10.32 -9.26 5.38
N ALA A 315 -9.21 -9.97 5.18
CA ALA A 315 -8.07 -9.86 6.06
C ALA A 315 -7.34 -8.50 5.91
N LYS A 316 -7.48 -7.78 4.79
CA LYS A 316 -6.77 -6.52 4.57
C LYS A 316 -7.26 -5.41 5.53
N PRO A 317 -6.37 -4.58 6.08
CA PRO A 317 -6.72 -3.52 7.04
C PRO A 317 -7.63 -2.44 6.44
N VAL A 318 -7.47 -2.16 5.15
CA VAL A 318 -8.31 -1.22 4.40
C VAL A 318 -9.78 -1.63 4.39
N ALA A 319 -10.11 -2.87 4.77
CA ALA A 319 -11.48 -3.33 5.03
C ALA A 319 -12.15 -2.61 6.21
N ASN A 320 -11.49 -1.67 6.90
CA ASN A 320 -12.08 -0.83 7.94
C ASN A 320 -11.78 0.65 7.68
N LEU A 321 -12.57 1.54 8.29
CA LEU A 321 -12.22 2.96 8.37
C LEU A 321 -11.13 3.17 9.44
N PRO A 322 -10.19 4.12 9.27
CA PRO A 322 -9.13 4.39 10.23
C PRO A 322 -9.66 4.66 11.64
N ARG A 323 -9.01 4.07 12.65
CA ARG A 323 -9.43 4.25 14.05
C ARG A 323 -9.08 5.63 14.61
N TYR A 324 -7.95 6.19 14.19
CA TYR A 324 -7.48 7.51 14.58
C TYR A 324 -7.09 8.29 13.34
N MET A 325 -7.02 9.61 13.49
CA MET A 325 -6.51 10.47 12.44
C MET A 325 -5.83 11.69 13.04
N HIS A 326 -4.73 12.14 12.42
CA HIS A 326 -4.12 13.40 12.78
C HIS A 326 -5.05 14.57 12.45
N SER A 327 -5.12 15.59 13.30
CA SER A 327 -6.00 16.75 13.09
C SER A 327 -5.72 17.51 11.78
N GLU A 328 -4.45 17.60 11.38
CA GLU A 328 -4.04 18.17 10.09
C GLU A 328 -4.56 17.33 8.91
N THR A 329 -4.43 16.00 8.97
CA THR A 329 -4.89 15.09 7.92
C THR A 329 -6.41 15.13 7.80
N ALA A 330 -7.11 15.12 8.93
CA ALA A 330 -8.56 15.30 8.99
C ALA A 330 -8.98 16.59 8.29
N ARG A 331 -8.30 17.70 8.59
CA ARG A 331 -8.56 19.01 7.97
C ARG A 331 -8.35 18.98 6.45
N LYS A 332 -7.26 18.36 5.98
CA LYS A 332 -6.95 18.21 4.55
C LYS A 332 -8.05 17.43 3.82
N ILE A 333 -8.44 16.26 4.34
CA ILE A 333 -9.50 15.42 3.76
C ILE A 333 -10.85 16.15 3.78
N GLU A 334 -11.21 16.78 4.90
CA GLU A 334 -12.41 17.61 5.03
C GLU A 334 -12.44 18.77 4.03
N SER A 335 -11.27 19.35 3.70
CA SER A 335 -11.13 20.44 2.73
C SER A 335 -11.08 20.01 1.26
N THR A 336 -11.00 18.71 0.98
CA THR A 336 -10.96 18.23 -0.39
C THR A 336 -12.37 18.11 -0.93
N SER A 337 -12.69 18.92 -1.96
CA SER A 337 -13.98 18.85 -2.63
C SER A 337 -14.12 17.54 -3.44
N PRO A 338 -15.28 16.86 -3.37
CA PRO A 338 -15.65 15.76 -4.29
C PRO A 338 -15.43 16.09 -5.77
N ASP A 339 -15.74 17.32 -6.20
CA ASP A 339 -15.60 17.74 -7.59
C ASP A 339 -14.13 17.92 -7.98
N ALA A 340 -13.29 18.40 -7.05
CA ALA A 340 -11.85 18.51 -7.27
C ALA A 340 -11.23 17.11 -7.42
N LEU A 341 -11.64 16.15 -6.59
CA LEU A 341 -11.21 14.75 -6.73
C LEU A 341 -11.63 14.17 -8.09
N ARG A 342 -12.90 14.35 -8.48
CA ARG A 342 -13.39 13.91 -9.80
C ARG A 342 -12.56 14.51 -10.93
N ALA A 343 -12.36 15.83 -10.92
CA ALA A 343 -11.59 16.54 -11.94
C ALA A 343 -10.14 16.04 -12.01
N GLN A 344 -9.49 15.83 -10.86
CA GLN A 344 -8.14 15.28 -10.80
C GLN A 344 -8.07 13.90 -11.45
N LEU A 345 -8.95 12.97 -11.07
CA LEU A 345 -8.95 11.61 -11.60
C LEU A 345 -9.29 11.55 -13.10
N SER A 346 -10.26 12.35 -13.56
CA SER A 346 -10.59 12.45 -14.98
C SER A 346 -9.46 13.06 -15.83
N SER A 347 -8.53 13.79 -15.21
CA SER A 347 -7.41 14.44 -15.90
C SER A 347 -6.25 13.48 -16.20
N VAL A 348 -6.21 12.30 -15.59
CA VAL A 348 -5.16 11.30 -15.78
C VAL A 348 -5.12 10.87 -17.25
N LYS A 349 -3.98 11.12 -17.91
CA LYS A 349 -3.75 10.79 -19.32
C LYS A 349 -2.77 9.63 -19.42
N TYR A 350 -3.26 8.49 -19.90
CA TYR A 350 -2.42 7.36 -20.21
C TYR A 350 -1.67 7.58 -21.55
N PRO A 351 -0.40 7.16 -21.67
CA PRO A 351 0.37 7.28 -22.90
C PRO A 351 -0.28 6.54 -24.08
N GLY A 352 -0.51 7.24 -25.18
CA GLY A 352 -1.15 6.65 -26.38
C GLY A 352 -2.68 6.57 -26.32
N GLY A 353 -3.34 7.16 -25.31
CA GLY A 353 -4.78 7.42 -25.31
C GLY A 353 -5.70 6.27 -24.86
N GLY A 354 -5.15 5.12 -24.47
CA GLY A 354 -5.88 4.03 -23.80
C GLY A 354 -6.07 4.29 -22.30
N GLY A 355 -6.32 3.26 -21.49
CA GLY A 355 -5.89 3.31 -20.09
C GLY A 355 -6.69 4.11 -19.06
N LYS A 356 -7.77 4.83 -19.37
CA LYS A 356 -8.35 5.81 -18.42
C LYS A 356 -9.20 5.16 -17.34
N LEU A 357 -9.22 5.76 -16.13
CA LEU A 357 -10.23 5.43 -15.13
C LEU A 357 -11.63 5.66 -15.71
N THR A 358 -12.52 4.71 -15.45
CA THR A 358 -13.94 4.76 -15.79
C THR A 358 -14.70 5.67 -14.83
N ASP A 359 -15.86 6.15 -15.24
CA ASP A 359 -16.71 7.00 -14.38
C ASP A 359 -17.11 6.28 -13.08
N ALA A 360 -17.36 4.96 -13.13
CA ALA A 360 -17.69 4.16 -11.94
C ALA A 360 -16.54 4.09 -10.93
N GLU A 361 -15.29 3.96 -11.41
CA GLU A 361 -14.10 3.98 -10.55
C GLU A 361 -13.91 5.34 -9.86
N ILE A 362 -14.15 6.42 -10.62
CA ILE A 362 -14.07 7.80 -10.11
C ILE A 362 -15.18 8.06 -9.10
N ASP A 363 -16.42 7.67 -9.41
CA ASP A 363 -17.59 7.81 -8.53
C ASP A 363 -17.42 7.01 -7.24
N GLY A 364 -16.82 5.82 -7.32
CA GLY A 364 -16.46 5.00 -6.17
C GLY A 364 -15.47 5.71 -5.25
N ALA A 365 -14.42 6.33 -5.80
CA ALA A 365 -13.46 7.11 -5.01
C ALA A 365 -14.09 8.36 -4.37
N VAL A 366 -14.96 9.06 -5.11
CA VAL A 366 -15.72 10.21 -4.59
C VAL A 366 -16.62 9.80 -3.42
N THR A 367 -17.31 8.67 -3.54
CA THR A 367 -18.16 8.12 -2.48
C THR A 367 -17.32 7.82 -1.23
N ARG A 368 -16.17 7.16 -1.37
CA ARG A 368 -15.27 6.85 -0.26
C ARG A 368 -14.66 8.09 0.40
N LEU A 369 -14.39 9.16 -0.36
CA LEU A 369 -14.00 10.45 0.20
C LEU A 369 -15.10 11.01 1.11
N GLN A 370 -16.36 10.98 0.66
CA GLN A 370 -17.50 11.47 1.45
C GLN A 370 -17.75 10.64 2.70
N GLU A 371 -17.59 9.32 2.61
CA GLU A 371 -17.61 8.41 3.77
C GLU A 371 -16.52 8.75 4.78
N MET A 372 -15.28 8.96 4.32
CA MET A 372 -14.17 9.37 5.18
C MET A 372 -14.43 10.72 5.84
N GLN A 373 -14.95 11.70 5.10
CA GLN A 373 -15.35 13.00 5.65
C GLN A 373 -16.43 12.89 6.73
N SER A 374 -17.37 11.97 6.55
CA SER A 374 -18.40 11.68 7.55
C SER A 374 -17.80 11.00 8.79
N HIS A 375 -16.93 10.01 8.59
CA HIS A 375 -16.23 9.30 9.65
C HIS A 375 -15.34 10.21 10.50
N ILE A 376 -14.67 11.19 9.89
CA ILE A 376 -13.88 12.19 10.61
C ILE A 376 -14.72 12.94 11.65
N ARG A 377 -16.00 13.24 11.36
CA ARG A 377 -16.90 13.91 12.33
C ARG A 377 -17.15 13.01 13.55
N THR A 378 -17.46 11.73 13.32
CA THR A 378 -17.61 10.72 14.38
C THR A 378 -16.31 10.54 15.18
N MET A 379 -15.15 10.59 14.53
CA MET A 379 -13.86 10.55 15.23
C MET A 379 -13.64 11.79 16.10
N ARG A 380 -14.04 12.99 15.67
CA ARG A 380 -13.95 14.20 16.50
C ARG A 380 -14.83 14.07 17.75
N GLU A 381 -16.07 13.62 17.60
CA GLU A 381 -17.00 13.39 18.71
C GLU A 381 -16.48 12.38 19.74
N SER A 382 -15.72 11.38 19.28
CA SER A 382 -15.13 10.34 20.12
C SER A 382 -13.69 10.64 20.59
N GLY A 383 -13.15 11.83 20.29
CA GLY A 383 -11.79 12.22 20.68
C GLY A 383 -10.67 11.44 19.96
N ARG A 384 -10.95 10.90 18.78
CA ARG A 384 -10.02 10.10 17.95
C ARG A 384 -9.38 10.86 16.81
N VAL A 385 -9.76 12.11 16.60
CA VAL A 385 -8.94 13.07 15.85
C VAL A 385 -7.98 13.71 16.84
N VAL A 386 -6.69 13.40 16.71
CA VAL A 386 -5.64 13.77 17.68
C VAL A 386 -4.63 14.73 17.07
N ASP A 387 -4.07 15.64 17.88
CA ASP A 387 -2.96 16.51 17.47
C ASP A 387 -1.60 15.83 17.64
N THR A 388 -1.52 14.76 18.43
CA THR A 388 -0.29 14.02 18.66
C THR A 388 -0.62 12.56 18.88
N PHE A 389 -0.03 11.69 18.08
CA PHE A 389 0.05 10.25 18.37
C PHE A 389 1.10 9.95 19.43
N ASP A 390 0.78 9.01 20.31
CA ASP A 390 1.62 8.65 21.44
C ASP A 390 1.56 7.14 21.73
N LYS A 391 2.13 6.73 22.87
CA LYS A 391 2.13 5.33 23.27
C LYS A 391 0.72 4.80 23.61
N GLN A 392 -0.20 5.66 24.03
CA GLN A 392 -1.58 5.24 24.31
C GLN A 392 -2.30 4.89 23.00
N THR A 393 -2.25 5.77 21.98
CA THR A 393 -2.87 5.50 20.68
C THR A 393 -2.30 4.23 20.05
N TYR A 394 -0.99 4.01 20.17
CA TYR A 394 -0.33 2.79 19.73
C TYR A 394 -0.88 1.55 20.47
N ASN A 395 -0.83 1.54 21.81
CA ASN A 395 -1.29 0.40 22.60
C ASN A 395 -2.77 0.06 22.34
N GLU A 396 -3.61 1.08 22.18
CA GLU A 396 -5.03 0.91 21.86
C GLU A 396 -5.25 0.25 20.49
N ALA A 397 -4.42 0.56 19.49
CA ALA A 397 -4.43 -0.09 18.19
C ALA A 397 -3.99 -1.56 18.28
N ILE A 398 -2.91 -1.83 19.01
CA ILE A 398 -2.42 -3.20 19.26
C ILE A 398 -3.50 -4.03 19.96
N GLN A 399 -4.08 -3.53 21.05
CA GLN A 399 -5.12 -4.25 21.79
C GLN A 399 -6.35 -4.58 20.93
N ALA A 400 -6.73 -3.69 20.01
CA ALA A 400 -7.82 -3.99 19.07
C ALA A 400 -7.43 -5.11 18.09
N GLN A 401 -6.21 -5.08 17.58
CA GLN A 401 -5.71 -6.15 16.72
C GLN A 401 -5.64 -7.49 17.46
N GLU A 402 -5.12 -7.50 18.69
CA GLU A 402 -5.05 -8.71 19.52
C GLU A 402 -6.44 -9.29 19.78
N LYS A 403 -7.39 -8.44 20.16
CA LYS A 403 -8.78 -8.85 20.35
C LYS A 403 -9.37 -9.45 19.08
N GLN A 404 -9.11 -8.86 17.92
CA GLN A 404 -9.59 -9.38 16.63
C GLN A 404 -9.04 -10.78 16.35
N VAL A 405 -7.74 -11.02 16.62
CA VAL A 405 -7.12 -12.36 16.47
C VAL A 405 -7.78 -13.35 17.43
N VAL A 406 -7.89 -13.01 18.71
CA VAL A 406 -8.49 -13.88 19.73
C VAL A 406 -9.94 -14.20 19.38
N ASP A 407 -10.74 -13.22 18.97
CA ASP A 407 -12.14 -13.43 18.58
C ASP A 407 -12.25 -14.38 17.38
N GLN A 408 -11.34 -14.28 16.39
CA GLN A 408 -11.31 -15.19 15.24
C GLN A 408 -10.90 -16.60 15.61
N CYS A 409 -9.83 -16.74 16.39
CA CYS A 409 -9.26 -18.03 16.76
C CYS A 409 -10.01 -18.72 17.90
N SER A 410 -10.82 -18.00 18.69
CA SER A 410 -11.62 -18.56 19.80
C SER A 410 -12.58 -19.66 19.36
N LYS A 411 -12.93 -19.72 18.07
CA LYS A 411 -13.72 -20.80 17.48
C LYS A 411 -12.97 -22.14 17.43
N TYR A 412 -11.65 -22.09 17.40
CA TYR A 412 -10.76 -23.24 17.28
C TYR A 412 -9.95 -23.50 18.56
N TRP A 413 -9.74 -22.46 19.37
CA TRP A 413 -9.03 -22.56 20.64
C TRP A 413 -9.99 -22.84 21.80
N ASN A 414 -9.72 -23.89 22.57
CA ASN A 414 -10.41 -24.17 23.83
C ASN A 414 -9.99 -23.18 24.94
N GLY A 415 -10.23 -21.88 24.76
CA GLY A 415 -9.98 -20.83 25.75
C GLY A 415 -8.51 -20.42 25.96
N GLY A 416 -7.74 -20.22 24.88
CA GLY A 416 -6.40 -19.63 24.94
C GLY A 416 -6.38 -18.13 24.63
N GLY A 417 -5.39 -17.41 25.16
CA GLY A 417 -5.08 -16.05 24.70
C GLY A 417 -4.19 -16.07 23.45
N ILE A 418 -3.77 -14.88 23.02
CA ILE A 418 -2.96 -14.66 21.81
C ILE A 418 -1.62 -15.39 21.83
N GLU A 419 -1.11 -15.76 23.01
CA GLU A 419 0.11 -16.55 23.20
C GLU A 419 0.06 -17.95 22.58
N LYS A 420 -1.13 -18.46 22.24
CA LYS A 420 -1.30 -19.75 21.54
C LYS A 420 -1.36 -19.62 20.02
N ALA A 421 -1.34 -18.40 19.50
CA ALA A 421 -1.39 -18.14 18.06
C ALA A 421 -0.14 -18.68 17.36
N THR A 422 -0.36 -19.32 16.22
CA THR A 422 0.68 -19.74 15.29
C THR A 422 0.97 -18.66 14.24
N SER A 423 2.04 -18.84 13.46
CA SER A 423 2.32 -17.95 12.32
C SER A 423 1.22 -17.95 11.26
N ALA A 424 0.51 -19.07 11.10
CA ALA A 424 -0.64 -19.18 10.21
C ALA A 424 -1.82 -18.33 10.73
N ASP A 425 -2.11 -18.40 12.04
CA ASP A 425 -3.18 -17.60 12.65
C ASP A 425 -2.98 -16.10 12.42
N PHE A 426 -1.73 -15.60 12.53
CA PHE A 426 -1.43 -14.19 12.26
C PHE A 426 -1.49 -13.82 10.77
N THR A 427 -1.19 -14.77 9.89
CA THR A 427 -1.25 -14.55 8.44
C THR A 427 -2.71 -14.38 8.00
N ASP A 428 -3.62 -15.19 8.54
CA ASP A 428 -5.03 -15.23 8.14
C ASP A 428 -5.91 -14.28 8.98
N ALA A 429 -5.40 -13.77 10.10
CA ALA A 429 -6.13 -12.85 10.95
C ALA A 429 -6.58 -11.61 10.17
N ARG A 430 -7.77 -11.09 10.50
CA ARG A 430 -8.23 -9.81 9.97
C ARG A 430 -7.45 -8.68 10.60
N LYS A 431 -6.92 -7.78 9.78
CA LYS A 431 -6.14 -6.64 10.24
C LYS A 431 -7.09 -5.47 10.52
N THR A 432 -6.91 -4.81 11.66
CA THR A 432 -7.79 -3.70 12.11
C THR A 432 -7.27 -2.33 11.71
N SER A 433 -5.99 -2.22 11.35
CA SER A 433 -5.30 -0.99 10.92
C SER A 433 -3.92 -1.33 10.34
N TYR A 434 -3.20 -0.37 9.76
CA TYR A 434 -1.80 -0.61 9.36
C TYR A 434 -0.86 -0.83 10.54
N ILE A 435 -1.12 -0.21 11.70
CA ILE A 435 -0.39 -0.54 12.94
C ILE A 435 -0.65 -2.01 13.32
N GLY A 436 -1.90 -2.47 13.21
CA GLY A 436 -2.26 -3.87 13.43
C GLY A 436 -1.54 -4.81 12.46
N THR A 437 -1.50 -4.47 11.17
CA THR A 437 -0.74 -5.23 10.16
C THR A 437 0.73 -5.36 10.53
N VAL A 438 1.37 -4.27 10.93
CA VAL A 438 2.77 -4.27 11.38
C VAL A 438 2.95 -5.16 12.62
N ASP A 439 2.04 -5.11 13.59
CA ASP A 439 2.09 -5.97 14.77
C ASP A 439 1.99 -7.46 14.43
N MET A 440 1.10 -7.82 13.51
CA MET A 440 0.94 -9.21 13.06
C MET A 440 2.22 -9.72 12.38
N GLU A 441 2.83 -8.91 11.52
CA GLU A 441 4.11 -9.26 10.92
C GLU A 441 5.23 -9.31 11.95
N ARG A 442 5.26 -8.42 12.95
CA ARG A 442 6.22 -8.49 14.07
C ARG A 442 6.14 -9.83 14.79
N ARG A 443 4.94 -10.24 15.23
CA ARG A 443 4.73 -11.49 15.97
C ARG A 443 5.04 -12.73 15.15
N LYS A 444 4.62 -12.73 13.88
CA LYS A 444 4.97 -13.78 12.93
C LYS A 444 6.49 -13.91 12.78
N ASN A 445 7.19 -12.77 12.70
CA ASN A 445 8.65 -12.77 12.63
C ASN A 445 9.28 -13.27 13.92
N GLU A 446 8.76 -12.90 15.09
CA GLU A 446 9.21 -13.41 16.40
C GLU A 446 9.11 -14.95 16.47
N LEU A 447 7.98 -15.53 16.03
CA LEU A 447 7.84 -16.99 15.90
C LEU A 447 8.80 -17.62 14.87
N GLY A 448 9.08 -16.92 13.78
CA GLY A 448 10.01 -17.37 12.74
C GLY A 448 11.48 -17.33 13.17
N LEU A 449 11.85 -16.43 14.09
CA LEU A 449 13.20 -16.33 14.65
C LEU A 449 13.55 -17.58 15.45
N ASP A 450 12.59 -18.08 16.23
CA ASP A 450 12.73 -19.34 16.98
C ASP A 450 12.99 -20.54 16.05
N GLN A 451 12.61 -20.41 14.76
CA GLN A 451 12.81 -21.42 13.72
C GLN A 451 13.98 -21.09 12.76
N ASN A 452 14.73 -20.00 13.00
CA ASN A 452 15.83 -19.51 12.16
C ASN A 452 15.45 -19.19 10.70
N GLN A 453 14.17 -18.89 10.44
CA GLN A 453 13.64 -18.59 9.11
C GLN A 453 13.67 -17.09 8.76
N THR A 454 13.61 -16.23 9.78
CA THR A 454 13.51 -14.77 9.63
C THR A 454 14.68 -14.06 10.30
N LEU A 455 14.83 -12.76 10.03
CA LEU A 455 15.76 -11.85 10.68
C LEU A 455 15.00 -10.67 11.27
N LYS A 456 15.28 -10.30 12.51
CA LYS A 456 14.83 -9.03 13.08
C LYS A 456 16.01 -8.07 13.04
N LEU A 457 15.88 -7.02 12.23
CA LEU A 457 16.97 -6.13 11.91
C LEU A 457 16.55 -4.69 12.20
N ASP A 458 17.35 -3.99 13.00
CA ASP A 458 17.24 -2.53 13.10
C ASP A 458 17.66 -1.86 11.78
N ALA A 459 17.60 -0.52 11.73
CA ALA A 459 17.98 0.23 10.54
C ALA A 459 19.40 -0.11 10.03
N ASN A 460 20.38 -0.29 10.91
CA ASN A 460 21.75 -0.64 10.50
C ASN A 460 21.85 -2.11 10.07
N GLY A 461 21.11 -3.01 10.73
CA GLY A 461 20.98 -4.40 10.35
C GLY A 461 20.40 -4.55 8.94
N VAL A 462 19.33 -3.82 8.62
CA VAL A 462 18.74 -3.81 7.26
C VAL A 462 19.74 -3.24 6.27
N ARG A 463 20.43 -2.14 6.60
CA ARG A 463 21.47 -1.55 5.73
C ARG A 463 22.57 -2.56 5.39
N ASN A 464 23.11 -3.23 6.40
CA ASN A 464 24.16 -4.24 6.24
C ASN A 464 23.66 -5.45 5.46
N ALA A 465 22.46 -5.94 5.73
CA ALA A 465 21.89 -7.10 5.08
C ALA A 465 21.49 -6.84 3.60
N THR A 466 21.28 -5.58 3.24
CA THR A 466 20.88 -5.16 1.89
C THR A 466 21.98 -4.45 1.11
N ASN A 467 23.11 -4.11 1.75
CA ASN A 467 24.13 -3.16 1.26
C ASN A 467 23.52 -1.86 0.71
N SER A 468 22.51 -1.33 1.39
CA SER A 468 21.83 -0.09 1.02
C SER A 468 21.77 0.85 2.21
N THR A 469 21.88 2.16 2.00
CA THR A 469 21.68 3.16 3.06
C THR A 469 20.19 3.35 3.40
N GLY A 470 19.31 2.87 2.52
CA GLY A 470 17.87 3.18 2.51
C GLY A 470 17.59 4.57 1.95
N LYS A 471 18.59 5.34 1.54
CA LYS A 471 18.39 6.62 0.85
C LYS A 471 18.42 6.40 -0.65
N ILE A 472 17.45 6.98 -1.35
CA ILE A 472 17.42 6.91 -2.81
C ILE A 472 18.55 7.78 -3.35
N ASP A 473 19.16 7.31 -4.42
CA ASP A 473 20.09 8.09 -5.23
C ASP A 473 19.37 9.29 -5.87
N ARG A 474 19.87 10.50 -5.57
CA ARG A 474 19.33 11.76 -6.09
C ARG A 474 20.46 12.55 -6.73
N SER A 475 20.18 13.20 -7.86
CA SER A 475 21.13 14.14 -8.47
C SER A 475 21.39 15.29 -7.48
N PRO A 476 22.65 15.52 -7.05
CA PRO A 476 22.97 16.65 -6.18
C PRO A 476 22.60 17.99 -6.80
N GLU A 477 22.80 18.13 -8.12
CA GLU A 477 22.43 19.31 -8.88
C GLU A 477 20.92 19.57 -8.82
N HIS A 478 20.10 18.52 -8.95
CA HIS A 478 18.66 18.65 -8.87
C HIS A 478 18.16 18.87 -7.44
N ALA A 479 18.78 18.25 -6.44
CA ALA A 479 18.46 18.51 -5.03
C ALA A 479 18.72 19.98 -4.68
N LYS A 480 19.85 20.53 -5.13
CA LYS A 480 20.20 21.93 -4.96
C LYS A 480 19.30 22.87 -5.77
N TYR A 481 18.92 22.47 -6.98
CA TYR A 481 17.93 23.18 -7.78
C TYR A 481 16.58 23.26 -7.06
N LYS A 482 16.10 22.14 -6.51
CA LYS A 482 14.83 22.08 -5.78
C LYS A 482 14.85 22.99 -4.56
N GLU A 483 15.91 22.96 -3.76
CA GLU A 483 16.08 23.87 -2.62
C GLU A 483 15.94 25.35 -3.06
N LYS A 484 16.64 25.75 -4.13
CA LYS A 484 16.56 27.10 -4.69
C LYS A 484 15.17 27.40 -5.26
N ALA A 485 14.58 26.46 -5.98
CA ALA A 485 13.26 26.61 -6.58
C ALA A 485 12.18 26.78 -5.51
N ASP A 486 12.25 26.05 -4.40
CA ASP A 486 11.32 26.18 -3.27
C ASP A 486 11.49 27.54 -2.57
N GLN A 487 12.73 28.00 -2.37
CA GLN A 487 13.01 29.34 -1.83
C GLN A 487 12.47 30.45 -2.75
N THR A 488 12.75 30.36 -4.05
CA THR A 488 12.25 31.32 -5.04
C THR A 488 10.73 31.25 -5.15
N LEU A 489 10.11 30.07 -5.11
CA LEU A 489 8.66 29.91 -5.14
C LEU A 489 8.00 30.58 -3.94
N ALA A 490 8.56 30.43 -2.74
CA ALA A 490 8.07 31.11 -1.55
C ALA A 490 8.15 32.64 -1.68
N GLN A 491 9.24 33.15 -2.26
CA GLN A 491 9.38 34.58 -2.58
C GLN A 491 8.32 35.03 -3.60
N LYS A 492 8.17 34.30 -4.72
CA LYS A 492 7.19 34.61 -5.77
C LYS A 492 5.76 34.54 -5.26
N LYS A 493 5.45 33.63 -4.34
CA LYS A 493 4.14 33.58 -3.66
C LYS A 493 3.89 34.83 -2.82
N GLY A 494 4.92 35.35 -2.14
CA GLY A 494 4.86 36.64 -1.46
C GLY A 494 4.61 37.80 -2.43
N GLU A 495 5.30 37.84 -3.56
CA GLU A 495 5.11 38.83 -4.63
C GLU A 495 3.70 38.74 -5.24
N ALA A 496 3.21 37.55 -5.57
CA ALA A 496 1.85 37.31 -6.04
C ALA A 496 0.81 37.82 -5.03
N ARG A 497 1.03 37.56 -3.74
CA ARG A 497 0.18 38.08 -2.66
C ARG A 497 0.21 39.61 -2.57
N HIS A 498 1.36 40.25 -2.82
CA HIS A 498 1.46 41.71 -2.87
C HIS A 498 0.77 42.31 -4.09
N ASN A 499 0.70 41.56 -5.20
CA ASN A 499 0.02 41.96 -6.43
C ASN A 499 -1.50 41.72 -6.40
N MET A 500 -2.02 41.00 -5.39
CA MET A 500 -3.46 40.86 -5.18
C MET A 500 -4.12 42.24 -5.06
N THR A 501 -5.32 42.36 -5.60
CA THR A 501 -6.11 43.58 -5.46
C THR A 501 -6.45 43.84 -3.99
N LYS A 502 -6.69 45.11 -3.63
CA LYS A 502 -7.14 45.46 -2.27
C LYS A 502 -8.42 44.72 -1.87
N ALA A 503 -9.27 44.37 -2.83
CA ALA A 503 -10.49 43.60 -2.61
C ALA A 503 -10.19 42.15 -2.24
N GLU A 504 -9.32 41.47 -2.98
CA GLU A 504 -8.93 40.07 -2.69
C GLU A 504 -8.16 39.95 -1.37
N LEU A 505 -7.27 40.90 -1.06
CA LEU A 505 -6.59 40.94 0.25
C LEU A 505 -7.57 41.14 1.41
N LYS A 506 -8.63 41.92 1.18
CA LYS A 506 -9.70 42.10 2.16
C LYS A 506 -10.49 40.80 2.33
N GLU A 507 -10.87 40.14 1.24
CA GLU A 507 -11.56 38.85 1.26
C GLU A 507 -10.75 37.78 1.99
N LEU A 508 -9.44 37.64 1.70
CA LEU A 508 -8.54 36.71 2.38
C LEU A 508 -8.54 36.92 3.91
N ARG A 509 -8.46 38.18 4.36
CA ARG A 509 -8.49 38.53 5.80
C ARG A 509 -9.87 38.25 6.42
N GLU A 510 -10.95 38.50 5.69
CA GLU A 510 -12.31 38.21 6.15
C GLU A 510 -12.53 36.70 6.29
N LEU A 511 -12.08 35.90 5.32
CA LEU A 511 -12.14 34.44 5.37
C LEU A 511 -11.32 33.86 6.53
N GLN A 512 -10.12 34.37 6.78
CA GLN A 512 -9.30 33.97 7.94
C GLN A 512 -10.02 34.28 9.25
N LYS A 513 -10.58 35.48 9.37
CA LYS A 513 -11.35 35.89 10.56
C LYS A 513 -12.61 35.05 10.75
N ASP A 514 -13.30 34.71 9.67
CA ASP A 514 -14.47 33.84 9.68
C ASP A 514 -14.09 32.42 10.11
N LEU A 515 -12.96 31.89 9.62
CA LEU A 515 -12.44 30.59 10.03
C LEU A 515 -12.18 30.55 11.54
N ASP A 516 -11.40 31.52 12.05
CA ASP A 516 -11.15 31.66 13.49
C ASP A 516 -12.46 31.81 14.27
N HIS A 517 -13.44 32.54 13.73
CA HIS A 517 -14.75 32.70 14.35
C HIS A 517 -15.48 31.35 14.46
N TYR A 518 -15.51 30.56 13.39
CA TYR A 518 -16.21 29.28 13.36
C TYR A 518 -15.52 28.24 14.25
N GLU A 519 -14.19 28.18 14.25
CA GLU A 519 -13.43 27.31 15.16
C GLU A 519 -13.70 27.66 16.63
N ASN A 520 -13.65 28.94 16.99
CA ASN A 520 -14.00 29.40 18.34
C ASN A 520 -15.47 29.13 18.72
N ARG A 521 -16.37 29.00 17.75
CA ARG A 521 -17.79 28.66 18.00
C ARG A 521 -17.97 27.17 18.23
N LEU A 522 -17.31 26.34 17.44
CA LEU A 522 -17.31 24.89 17.60
C LEU A 522 -16.73 24.51 18.97
N ASP A 523 -15.58 25.08 19.32
CA ASP A 523 -14.95 24.87 20.63
C ASP A 523 -15.90 25.19 21.81
N LYS A 524 -16.64 26.31 21.71
CA LYS A 524 -17.65 26.69 22.73
C LYS A 524 -18.86 25.77 22.78
N LEU A 525 -19.23 25.15 21.66
CA LEU A 525 -20.32 24.18 21.59
C LEU A 525 -19.88 22.81 22.15
N ASP A 526 -18.60 22.48 22.06
CA ASP A 526 -18.03 21.26 22.66
C ASP A 526 -17.94 21.36 24.19
N HIS A 527 -17.62 22.54 24.73
CA HIS A 527 -17.43 22.74 26.18
C HIS A 527 -18.70 23.04 27.00
N HIS A 528 -19.89 22.59 26.57
CA HIS A 528 -21.17 22.70 27.30
C HIS A 528 -21.42 24.03 28.07
N ASN A 529 -21.16 25.17 27.43
CA ASN A 529 -21.51 26.46 28.02
C ASN A 529 -23.02 26.71 27.90
N ALA A 530 -23.72 26.94 29.01
CA ALA A 530 -25.17 27.21 29.03
C ALA A 530 -25.60 28.32 28.05
N MET A 531 -24.75 29.35 27.86
CA MET A 531 -25.03 30.42 26.92
C MET A 531 -24.83 29.99 25.46
N ALA A 532 -23.91 29.06 25.19
CA ALA A 532 -23.73 28.47 23.86
C ALA A 532 -24.95 27.58 23.51
N SER A 533 -25.42 26.78 24.46
CA SER A 533 -26.66 25.98 24.31
C SER A 533 -27.89 26.85 24.09
N LEU A 534 -28.01 28.00 24.77
CA LEU A 534 -29.13 28.92 24.51
C LEU A 534 -29.07 29.53 23.10
N LYS A 535 -27.87 29.91 22.64
CA LYS A 535 -27.67 30.45 21.29
C LYS A 535 -27.89 29.39 20.21
N SER A 536 -27.59 28.13 20.49
CA SER A 536 -27.77 27.02 19.55
C SER A 536 -29.23 26.67 19.30
N LEU A 537 -30.17 27.08 20.18
CA LEU A 537 -31.61 26.93 19.94
C LEU A 537 -32.07 27.58 18.62
N ARG A 538 -31.38 28.63 18.14
CA ARG A 538 -31.67 29.26 16.84
C ARG A 538 -31.40 28.34 15.64
N TYR A 539 -30.57 27.33 15.84
CA TYR A 539 -30.26 26.29 14.86
C TYR A 539 -31.05 25.00 15.13
N GLY A 540 -31.92 24.97 16.16
CA GLY A 540 -32.68 23.78 16.53
C GLY A 540 -31.94 22.85 17.51
N GLY A 541 -30.85 23.29 18.13
CA GLY A 541 -30.10 22.51 19.11
C GLY A 541 -28.59 22.70 18.99
N VAL A 542 -27.84 22.14 19.95
CA VAL A 542 -26.36 22.16 19.93
C VAL A 542 -25.83 21.43 18.68
N ASP A 543 -26.38 20.27 18.37
CA ASP A 543 -25.90 19.43 17.26
C ASP A 543 -26.11 20.12 15.91
N ASN A 544 -27.32 20.59 15.64
CA ASN A 544 -27.59 21.37 14.42
C ASN A 544 -26.75 22.66 14.33
N ALA A 545 -26.41 23.30 15.46
CA ALA A 545 -25.51 24.44 15.46
C ALA A 545 -24.08 24.02 15.11
N LYS A 546 -23.59 22.89 15.63
CA LYS A 546 -22.29 22.33 15.26
C LYS A 546 -22.26 22.04 13.77
N ASP A 547 -23.26 21.35 13.23
CA ASP A 547 -23.37 21.07 11.79
C ASP A 547 -23.32 22.35 10.95
N ALA A 548 -24.12 23.36 11.32
CA ALA A 548 -24.17 24.63 10.60
C ALA A 548 -22.84 25.40 10.65
N PHE A 549 -22.12 25.37 11.79
CA PHE A 549 -20.81 26.01 11.90
C PHE A 549 -19.71 25.20 11.23
N HIS A 550 -19.80 23.86 11.22
CA HIS A 550 -18.91 22.99 10.46
C HIS A 550 -19.04 23.26 8.97
N GLU A 551 -20.25 23.30 8.41
CA GLU A 551 -20.48 23.61 7.00
C GLU A 551 -19.86 24.97 6.61
N LYS A 552 -20.07 26.00 7.45
CA LYS A 552 -19.48 27.33 7.23
C LYS A 552 -17.95 27.32 7.31
N ARG A 553 -17.39 26.57 8.27
CA ARG A 553 -15.94 26.37 8.40
C ARG A 553 -15.37 25.73 7.14
N LEU A 554 -15.99 24.64 6.66
CA LEU A 554 -15.56 23.94 5.44
C LEU A 554 -15.62 24.86 4.22
N HIS A 555 -16.70 25.62 4.07
CA HIS A 555 -16.82 26.59 2.98
C HIS A 555 -15.75 27.71 3.06
N ALA A 556 -15.45 28.24 4.25
CA ALA A 556 -14.38 29.22 4.42
C ALA A 556 -12.99 28.62 4.09
N MET A 557 -12.73 27.39 4.54
CA MET A 557 -11.50 26.67 4.23
C MET A 557 -11.34 26.41 2.73
N GLN A 558 -12.39 25.97 2.04
CA GLN A 558 -12.36 25.75 0.60
C GLN A 558 -11.98 27.04 -0.14
N LYS A 559 -12.60 28.17 0.21
CA LYS A 559 -12.26 29.46 -0.40
C LYS A 559 -10.83 29.90 -0.11
N LEU A 560 -10.32 29.65 1.10
CA LEU A 560 -8.93 29.92 1.43
C LEU A 560 -7.98 29.05 0.59
N LYS A 561 -8.31 27.78 0.41
CA LYS A 561 -7.57 26.85 -0.46
C LYS A 561 -7.58 27.36 -1.91
N ASP A 562 -8.73 27.74 -2.45
CA ASP A 562 -8.84 28.28 -3.82
C ASP A 562 -8.03 29.58 -4.02
N ILE A 563 -7.89 30.43 -2.98
CA ILE A 563 -7.00 31.60 -3.03
C ILE A 563 -5.53 31.15 -2.99
N ASP A 564 -5.17 30.22 -2.11
CA ASP A 564 -3.80 29.72 -2.00
C ASP A 564 -3.33 29.03 -3.27
N ASP A 565 -4.18 28.19 -3.88
CA ASP A 565 -3.91 27.50 -5.14
C ASP A 565 -3.67 28.49 -6.27
N ARG A 566 -4.50 29.54 -6.39
CA ARG A 566 -4.27 30.63 -7.36
C ARG A 566 -2.96 31.37 -7.13
N LEU A 567 -2.60 31.64 -5.87
CA LEU A 567 -1.32 32.26 -5.53
C LEU A 567 -0.13 31.36 -5.87
N ASN A 568 -0.25 30.06 -5.61
CA ASN A 568 0.75 29.07 -5.97
C ASN A 568 0.91 28.98 -7.49
N ASP A 569 -0.19 28.97 -8.25
CA ASP A 569 -0.16 28.92 -9.71
C ASP A 569 0.50 30.17 -10.30
N GLN A 570 0.16 31.36 -9.78
CA GLN A 570 0.83 32.60 -10.16
C GLN A 570 2.33 32.56 -9.84
N ALA A 571 2.69 32.08 -8.65
CA ALA A 571 4.08 31.94 -8.24
C ALA A 571 4.86 30.96 -9.12
N LYS A 572 4.25 29.83 -9.50
CA LYS A 572 4.82 28.85 -10.44
C LYS A 572 5.02 29.46 -11.83
N GLN A 573 4.04 30.19 -12.35
CA GLN A 573 4.18 30.90 -13.63
C GLN A 573 5.33 31.93 -13.61
N MET A 574 5.53 32.63 -12.48
CA MET A 574 6.67 33.54 -12.32
C MET A 574 8.00 32.79 -12.23
N LEU A 575 8.02 31.65 -11.51
CA LEU A 575 9.19 30.79 -11.38
C LEU A 575 9.61 30.18 -12.72
N ASP A 576 8.66 29.83 -13.59
CA ASP A 576 8.92 29.15 -14.86
C ASP A 576 9.94 29.87 -15.74
N GLY A 577 9.98 31.21 -15.70
CA GLY A 577 10.97 32.01 -16.42
C GLY A 577 12.40 31.95 -15.85
N GLU A 578 12.56 31.55 -14.58
CA GLU A 578 13.83 31.55 -13.84
C GLU A 578 14.43 30.14 -13.68
N LYS A 579 13.63 29.08 -13.91
CA LYS A 579 14.04 27.67 -13.69
C LYS A 579 15.38 27.31 -14.33
N ARG A 580 15.61 27.70 -15.58
CA ARG A 580 16.86 27.40 -16.29
C ARG A 580 18.08 28.04 -15.62
N ASP A 581 17.94 29.26 -15.12
CA ASP A 581 19.02 29.97 -14.46
C ASP A 581 19.24 29.45 -13.04
N LEU A 582 18.17 29.05 -12.34
CA LEU A 582 18.26 28.33 -11.07
C LEU A 582 18.99 26.99 -11.23
N MET A 583 18.70 26.22 -12.28
CA MET A 583 19.38 24.95 -12.55
C MET A 583 20.87 25.17 -12.90
N LYS A 584 21.20 26.16 -13.74
CA LYS A 584 22.61 26.52 -14.01
C LYS A 584 23.34 26.94 -12.75
N SER A 585 22.69 27.73 -11.90
CA SER A 585 23.22 28.18 -10.60
C SER A 585 23.43 27.01 -9.65
N ALA A 586 22.48 26.07 -9.58
CA ALA A 586 22.58 24.85 -8.77
C ALA A 586 23.74 23.95 -9.25
N LYS A 587 23.85 23.72 -10.56
CA LYS A 587 24.95 22.95 -11.15
C LYS A 587 26.30 23.58 -10.84
N LYS A 588 26.44 24.89 -11.05
CA LYS A 588 27.69 25.61 -10.75
C LYS A 588 28.08 25.45 -9.28
N GLU A 589 27.13 25.58 -8.35
CA GLU A 589 27.43 25.45 -6.92
C GLU A 589 27.87 24.04 -6.54
N VAL A 590 27.22 23.01 -7.09
CA VAL A 590 27.66 21.61 -6.89
C VAL A 590 29.04 21.36 -7.48
N ASP A 591 29.35 21.93 -8.65
CA ASP A 591 30.68 21.83 -9.27
C ASP A 591 31.75 22.57 -8.45
N ASP A 592 31.42 23.73 -7.89
CA ASP A 592 32.27 24.51 -6.98
C ASP A 592 32.52 23.74 -5.66
N GLU A 593 31.48 23.13 -5.06
CA GLU A 593 31.59 22.27 -3.87
C GLU A 593 32.46 21.03 -4.12
N ARG A 594 32.29 20.37 -5.28
CA ARG A 594 33.15 19.24 -5.70
C ARG A 594 34.60 19.67 -5.86
N SER A 595 34.85 20.83 -6.45
CA SER A 595 36.20 21.37 -6.65
C SER A 595 36.86 21.73 -5.31
N LEU A 596 36.09 22.30 -4.38
CA LEU A 596 36.56 22.62 -3.02
C LEU A 596 36.93 21.33 -2.26
N ASN A 597 36.05 20.32 -2.27
CA ASN A 597 36.29 19.04 -1.62
C ASN A 597 37.50 18.30 -2.22
N GLN A 598 37.69 18.38 -3.54
CA GLN A 598 38.91 17.85 -4.18
C GLN A 598 40.15 18.62 -3.72
N SER A 599 40.10 19.95 -3.67
CA SER A 599 41.25 20.76 -3.23
C SER A 599 41.64 20.54 -1.75
N GLN A 600 40.67 20.25 -0.88
CA GLN A 600 40.89 19.96 0.53
C GLN A 600 41.26 18.48 0.77
N GLY A 601 40.86 17.57 -0.12
CA GLY A 601 41.09 16.12 0.00
C GLY A 601 42.46 15.61 -0.48
N VAL A 602 43.29 16.44 -1.12
CA VAL A 602 44.62 16.00 -1.62
C VAL A 602 45.62 15.68 -0.49
N ASP A 603 45.41 16.16 0.75
CA ASP A 603 46.39 15.94 1.82
C ASP A 603 46.05 14.80 2.81
N MET A 604 44.85 14.20 2.71
CA MET A 604 44.45 13.10 3.62
C MET A 604 44.76 11.69 3.06
N GLY A 605 45.08 11.58 1.76
CA GLY A 605 45.32 10.29 1.09
C GLY A 605 46.77 9.84 0.98
N HIS A 606 47.75 10.69 1.30
CA HIS A 606 49.18 10.35 1.19
C HIS A 606 49.87 9.98 2.52
N SER A 607 49.20 10.13 3.67
CA SER A 607 49.78 9.78 4.98
C SER A 607 49.45 8.36 5.45
N GLN A 608 48.46 7.66 4.85
CA GLN A 608 48.06 6.31 5.29
C GLN A 608 48.61 5.15 4.44
N SER A 609 49.31 5.39 3.33
CA SER A 609 49.88 4.31 2.51
C SER A 609 51.31 3.88 2.89
N GLN A 610 51.96 4.52 3.88
CA GLN A 610 53.32 4.14 4.32
C GLN A 610 53.41 3.29 5.59
N THR A 611 52.32 2.97 6.28
CA THR A 611 52.38 2.21 7.56
C THR A 611 51.88 0.76 7.48
N GLN A 612 51.61 0.22 6.29
CA GLN A 612 51.13 -1.17 6.11
C GLN A 612 52.12 -2.12 5.39
N SER A 613 53.42 -1.78 5.39
CA SER A 613 54.46 -2.65 4.84
C SER A 613 55.64 -2.87 5.80
N GLN A 614 55.38 -3.14 7.08
CA GLN A 614 56.38 -3.68 8.01
C GLN A 614 55.74 -4.17 9.32
N SER A 615 55.15 -5.38 9.34
CA SER A 615 55.06 -6.22 10.57
C SER A 615 54.48 -7.61 10.26
N SER A 616 55.31 -8.49 9.71
CA SER A 616 55.05 -9.93 9.72
C SER A 616 56.32 -10.69 10.07
N SER A 617 56.61 -10.75 11.37
CA SER A 617 57.33 -11.85 12.04
C SER A 617 57.70 -11.48 13.47
N LYS A 618 56.91 -11.95 14.44
CA LYS A 618 57.47 -12.47 15.70
C LYS A 618 56.45 -13.26 16.50
N SER A 619 56.88 -14.46 16.84
CA SER A 619 56.26 -15.48 17.66
C SER A 619 55.89 -14.99 19.05
N VAL A 620 54.66 -15.29 19.48
CA VAL A 620 54.19 -15.18 20.85
C VAL A 620 54.77 -16.34 21.66
N LYS A 621 55.39 -16.02 22.80
CA LYS A 621 55.53 -16.91 23.95
C LYS A 621 54.87 -16.22 25.14
N ASP A 622 53.97 -16.96 25.78
CA ASP A 622 53.43 -16.75 27.10
C ASP A 622 54.54 -16.55 28.14
N ASP A 623 54.33 -15.59 29.05
CA ASP A 623 54.38 -15.75 30.50
C ASP A 623 53.94 -14.42 31.15
N GLY A 624 52.98 -14.47 32.08
CA GLY A 624 52.57 -13.31 32.92
C GLY A 624 53.62 -12.98 34.01
N PRO A 625 53.29 -12.26 35.11
CA PRO A 625 51.99 -11.70 35.52
C PRO A 625 52.02 -10.25 36.05
N GLY A 626 50.83 -9.65 36.16
CA GLY A 626 50.40 -8.74 37.25
C GLY A 626 51.03 -7.35 37.37
N ILE A 627 50.19 -6.30 37.48
CA ILE A 627 50.32 -5.17 38.41
C ILE A 627 49.01 -4.36 38.35
N ASP A 628 48.47 -4.08 39.54
CA ASP A 628 47.36 -3.19 39.85
C ASP A 628 47.69 -1.71 39.54
N GLY A 629 46.67 -0.90 39.25
CA GLY A 629 46.84 0.54 39.13
C GLY A 629 45.53 1.27 38.84
N ASP A 630 44.79 1.57 39.90
CA ASP A 630 43.86 2.70 39.96
C ASP A 630 44.61 4.02 39.66
N ASP A 631 44.05 4.89 38.83
CA ASP A 631 43.84 6.33 39.09
C ASP A 631 43.65 7.17 37.82
N ALA A 632 42.76 8.16 37.98
CA ALA A 632 42.69 9.45 37.28
C ALA A 632 42.22 9.50 35.81
N LEU A 633 40.92 9.80 35.64
CA LEU A 633 40.44 10.63 34.53
C LEU A 633 39.69 11.84 35.10
N SER A 634 40.42 12.95 35.16
CA SER A 634 39.90 14.30 35.35
C SER A 634 39.97 15.05 34.01
N GLU A 635 38.89 15.77 33.72
CA GLU A 635 38.86 17.07 33.02
C GLU A 635 39.33 17.12 31.56
N LEU A 636 38.38 17.46 30.68
CA LEU A 636 38.58 18.47 29.63
C LEU A 636 37.20 18.92 29.13
N GLU A 637 36.63 19.91 29.81
CA GLU A 637 35.67 20.85 29.23
C GLU A 637 36.47 22.00 28.61
N SER A 638 36.19 22.35 27.36
CA SER A 638 36.55 23.66 26.81
C SER A 638 35.57 24.06 25.70
N GLU A 639 34.59 24.86 26.13
CA GLU A 639 34.19 26.16 25.55
C GLU A 639 34.24 26.33 24.01
N LEU A 640 33.04 26.55 23.44
CA LEU A 640 32.84 27.26 22.18
C LEU A 640 31.66 28.23 22.37
N GLU A 641 31.98 29.47 22.72
CA GLU A 641 31.07 30.61 22.65
C GLU A 641 30.93 31.08 21.18
N VAL A 642 29.68 31.21 20.71
CA VAL A 642 29.36 31.89 19.45
C VAL A 642 28.45 33.07 19.79
N GLU A 643 28.97 34.28 19.61
CA GLU A 643 28.24 35.55 19.74
C GLU A 643 27.21 35.72 18.61
N ALA A 644 25.98 36.07 18.97
CA ALA A 644 24.94 36.55 18.05
C ALA A 644 24.63 38.05 18.32
N PRO A 645 24.40 38.87 17.28
CA PRO A 645 24.26 40.31 17.44
C PRO A 645 22.86 40.73 17.93
N LYS A 646 22.83 41.59 18.94
CA LYS A 646 21.64 42.20 19.55
C LYS A 646 21.06 43.32 18.66
N ALA A 647 19.81 43.16 18.23
CA ALA A 647 18.97 44.27 17.76
C ALA A 647 18.15 44.83 18.93
N LYS A 648 18.26 46.15 19.16
CA LYS A 648 17.50 46.92 20.16
C LYS A 648 16.08 47.21 19.65
N VAL A 649 15.06 46.77 20.38
CA VAL A 649 13.71 47.36 20.33
C VAL A 649 13.22 47.56 21.77
N GLY A 650 12.76 48.77 22.07
CA GLY A 650 12.42 49.26 23.40
C GLY A 650 11.19 48.59 24.01
N VAL A 651 11.26 48.43 25.32
CA VAL A 651 10.23 47.88 26.21
C VAL A 651 9.54 49.05 26.91
N ASP A 652 8.20 49.03 26.93
CA ASP A 652 7.39 49.52 28.04
C ASP A 652 6.19 48.56 28.20
N GLY A 653 6.12 47.83 29.31
CA GLY A 653 5.07 46.85 29.56
C GLY A 653 5.20 46.20 30.93
N GLN A 654 4.43 46.72 31.88
CA GLN A 654 4.36 46.33 33.29
C GLN A 654 4.04 44.83 33.49
N GLN A 655 4.84 44.13 34.29
CA GLN A 655 4.54 42.79 34.78
C GLN A 655 3.73 42.86 36.08
N GLN A 656 2.51 42.29 36.07
CA GLN A 656 1.79 41.87 37.28
C GLN A 656 2.06 40.38 37.51
N THR A 657 2.60 40.06 38.69
CA THR A 657 2.77 38.70 39.21
C THR A 657 1.43 38.11 39.64
N GLN A 658 1.02 36.97 39.05
CA GLN A 658 -0.06 36.13 39.58
C GLN A 658 0.53 34.86 40.24
N LYS A 659 0.13 34.67 41.50
CA LYS A 659 0.38 33.48 42.33
C LYS A 659 -0.39 32.27 41.79
N GLN A 660 0.30 31.13 41.66
CA GLN A 660 -0.33 29.81 41.51
C GLN A 660 -0.97 29.35 42.85
N PRO A 661 -2.13 28.67 42.84
CA PRO A 661 -2.62 27.93 43.98
C PRO A 661 -2.27 26.43 43.89
N GLU A 662 -1.87 25.87 45.03
CA GLU A 662 -1.61 24.44 45.25
C GLU A 662 -2.89 23.57 45.11
N PRO A 663 -2.76 22.29 44.71
CA PRO A 663 -3.90 21.39 44.59
C PRO A 663 -4.31 20.80 45.95
N LYS A 664 -5.59 20.97 46.31
CA LYS A 664 -6.23 20.25 47.42
C LYS A 664 -6.72 18.88 46.96
N GLY A 665 -6.43 17.87 47.76
CA GLY A 665 -6.83 16.48 47.53
C GLY A 665 -8.35 16.27 47.47
N MET A 666 -8.77 15.38 46.59
CA MET A 666 -10.15 14.91 46.48
C MET A 666 -10.34 13.63 47.29
N GLU A 667 -11.30 13.68 48.21
CA GLU A 667 -11.88 12.52 48.88
C GLU A 667 -12.73 11.69 47.92
N VAL A 668 -12.65 10.36 48.06
CA VAL A 668 -13.44 9.37 47.32
C VAL A 668 -14.79 9.21 48.02
N GLY A 669 -15.87 9.64 47.35
CA GLY A 669 -17.24 9.55 47.85
C GLY A 669 -18.18 8.77 46.92
N GLY A 670 -18.65 7.62 47.41
CA GLY A 670 -20.04 7.14 47.28
C GLY A 670 -20.60 6.76 45.90
N VAL A 671 -20.66 5.45 45.64
CA VAL A 671 -21.45 4.85 44.55
C VAL A 671 -22.95 4.98 44.84
N LYS A 672 -23.69 5.72 44.00
CA LYS A 672 -25.15 5.66 43.93
C LYS A 672 -25.59 4.94 42.66
N LYS A 673 -26.31 3.83 42.84
CA LYS A 673 -27.08 3.13 41.79
C LYS A 673 -28.19 4.06 41.27
N ILE A 674 -28.19 4.34 39.96
CA ILE A 674 -29.33 4.93 39.26
C ILE A 674 -29.90 3.85 38.33
N THR A 675 -31.15 3.50 38.56
CA THR A 675 -31.95 2.62 37.69
C THR A 675 -32.77 3.50 36.77
N ALA A 676 -32.50 3.49 35.47
CA ALA A 676 -33.32 4.18 34.47
C ALA A 676 -34.34 3.20 33.86
N ARG A 677 -35.64 3.56 33.96
CA ARG A 677 -36.74 2.96 33.19
C ARG A 677 -36.93 3.79 31.92
N PHE A 678 -36.97 3.14 30.76
CA PHE A 678 -37.39 3.75 29.50
C PHE A 678 -38.91 3.55 29.33
N GLU A 679 -39.65 4.65 29.22
CA GLU A 679 -41.04 4.66 28.71
C GLU A 679 -41.01 4.92 27.21
N VAL A 680 -41.71 4.07 26.45
CA VAL A 680 -41.90 4.22 25.00
C VAL A 680 -43.17 5.05 24.79
N GLY A 681 -43.01 6.28 24.32
CA GLY A 681 -44.11 7.17 23.96
C GLY A 681 -44.69 6.82 22.59
N ASN A 682 -46.01 6.63 22.54
CA ASN A 682 -46.80 6.50 21.31
C ASN A 682 -46.83 7.84 20.55
N VAL A 683 -46.62 7.78 19.23
CA VAL A 683 -46.78 8.92 18.32
C VAL A 683 -48.16 8.84 17.66
N SER A 684 -48.94 9.90 17.84
CA SER A 684 -50.26 10.11 17.28
C SER A 684 -50.23 10.75 15.88
N ASN A 685 -51.19 10.34 15.06
CA ASN A 685 -51.54 10.85 13.74
C ASN A 685 -51.69 12.38 13.66
N ILE A 686 -51.17 12.98 12.57
CA ILE A 686 -51.60 14.28 12.07
C ILE A 686 -51.77 14.18 10.53
N THR A 687 -53.02 14.35 10.10
CA THR A 687 -53.53 14.77 8.77
C THR A 687 -53.19 16.27 8.57
N ASP A 688 -52.82 16.87 7.44
CA ASP A 688 -53.34 16.90 6.05
C ASP A 688 -52.52 17.98 5.26
N PRO A 689 -52.95 18.56 4.13
CA PRO A 689 -52.54 18.30 2.74
C PRO A 689 -51.61 19.38 2.12
N THR A 690 -51.01 19.08 0.97
CA THR A 690 -51.09 19.95 -0.23
C THR A 690 -50.59 19.25 -1.49
N LYS A 691 -51.37 19.43 -2.56
CA LYS A 691 -51.13 18.95 -3.92
C LYS A 691 -50.11 19.84 -4.64
N SER A 692 -49.21 19.25 -5.43
CA SER A 692 -48.98 19.72 -6.80
C SER A 692 -48.39 18.64 -7.70
N THR A 693 -49.14 18.39 -8.77
CA THR A 693 -48.95 17.59 -9.97
C THR A 693 -47.56 17.68 -10.60
N LEU A 694 -46.96 16.54 -11.01
CA LEU A 694 -46.37 16.41 -12.36
C LEU A 694 -46.15 14.94 -12.74
N GLN A 695 -46.51 14.66 -13.99
CA GLN A 695 -46.64 13.36 -14.65
C GLN A 695 -45.27 12.78 -15.06
N ARG A 696 -45.10 11.46 -14.91
CA ARG A 696 -44.55 10.51 -15.90
C ARG A 696 -44.29 9.15 -15.23
N LYS A 697 -45.22 8.21 -15.40
CA LYS A 697 -45.00 6.77 -15.27
C LYS A 697 -45.66 6.15 -16.49
N ASP A 698 -44.87 5.53 -17.34
CA ASP A 698 -45.23 4.40 -18.22
C ASP A 698 -43.99 4.03 -19.05
N SER A 699 -43.21 3.09 -18.53
CA SER A 699 -42.34 2.17 -19.27
C SER A 699 -41.43 1.48 -18.25
N VAL A 700 -41.78 0.26 -17.83
CA VAL A 700 -40.93 -0.90 -17.50
C VAL A 700 -41.89 -1.95 -16.92
N ARG A 701 -42.68 -2.59 -17.79
CA ARG A 701 -43.39 -3.82 -17.44
C ARG A 701 -43.72 -4.66 -18.68
N GLU A 702 -42.74 -4.84 -19.57
CA GLU A 702 -42.91 -5.73 -20.72
C GLU A 702 -41.57 -6.25 -21.28
N SER A 703 -40.69 -6.73 -20.39
CA SER A 703 -39.48 -7.47 -20.77
C SER A 703 -39.16 -8.46 -19.67
N MET A 704 -39.84 -9.60 -19.67
CA MET A 704 -39.46 -10.87 -19.05
C MET A 704 -40.62 -11.86 -19.20
N LYS A 705 -40.84 -12.31 -20.44
CA LYS A 705 -41.74 -13.44 -20.74
C LYS A 705 -41.20 -14.42 -21.78
N GLU A 706 -39.92 -14.38 -22.11
CA GLU A 706 -39.30 -15.38 -22.99
C GLU A 706 -37.98 -15.88 -22.41
N SER A 707 -38.10 -16.94 -21.61
CA SER A 707 -37.09 -18.00 -21.46
C SER A 707 -37.71 -19.07 -20.56
N GLY A 708 -38.51 -19.93 -21.19
CA GLY A 708 -38.93 -21.16 -20.55
C GLY A 708 -37.72 -22.06 -20.34
N ILE A 709 -37.55 -22.54 -19.10
CA ILE A 709 -37.29 -23.93 -18.70
C ILE A 709 -37.09 -23.89 -17.18
N VAL A 710 -38.13 -24.25 -16.44
CA VAL A 710 -38.01 -24.66 -15.04
C VAL A 710 -38.93 -25.86 -14.83
N ARG A 711 -38.32 -27.03 -14.58
CA ARG A 711 -39.01 -28.16 -13.94
C ARG A 711 -39.14 -27.84 -12.46
N LEU A 712 -40.36 -27.74 -11.94
CA LEU A 712 -40.61 -27.76 -10.50
C LEU A 712 -41.49 -28.95 -10.13
N GLY A 713 -40.95 -29.75 -9.20
CA GLY A 713 -41.68 -30.77 -8.46
C GLY A 713 -42.72 -30.12 -7.54
N LYS A 714 -43.81 -30.85 -7.33
CA LYS A 714 -44.98 -30.43 -6.57
C LYS A 714 -44.65 -30.30 -5.08
N GLY A 715 -44.94 -29.14 -4.51
CA GLY A 715 -45.11 -28.93 -3.06
C GLY A 715 -46.23 -27.92 -2.84
N LYS A 716 -47.30 -28.34 -2.15
CA LYS A 716 -48.41 -27.46 -1.74
C LYS A 716 -47.99 -26.65 -0.51
N PHE A 717 -48.25 -25.36 -0.51
CA PHE A 717 -48.30 -24.53 0.69
C PHE A 717 -49.68 -23.86 0.74
N GLU A 718 -50.40 -24.10 1.84
CA GLU A 718 -51.50 -23.24 2.27
C GLU A 718 -50.91 -22.09 3.08
N VAL A 719 -51.42 -20.88 2.82
CA VAL A 719 -51.13 -19.67 3.60
C VAL A 719 -52.39 -19.37 4.39
N ASP A 720 -52.28 -19.37 5.71
CA ASP A 720 -53.28 -18.80 6.60
C ASP A 720 -52.78 -17.46 7.14
N GLY A 721 -53.68 -16.47 7.10
CA GLY A 721 -53.45 -15.10 7.52
C GLY A 721 -53.50 -14.92 9.04
N ASP A 722 -52.96 -13.78 9.48
CA ASP A 722 -52.96 -13.25 10.84
C ASP A 722 -52.04 -13.94 11.86
N SER A 723 -50.82 -13.39 12.02
CA SER A 723 -50.39 -12.80 13.29
C SER A 723 -48.91 -12.38 13.27
N ASN A 724 -48.66 -11.10 13.56
CA ASN A 724 -47.35 -10.59 13.94
C ASN A 724 -47.00 -11.08 15.35
N LYS A 725 -46.14 -12.10 15.46
CA LYS A 725 -45.26 -12.39 16.62
C LYS A 725 -44.38 -13.61 16.32
N VAL A 726 -43.08 -13.41 16.17
CA VAL A 726 -42.08 -14.49 16.21
C VAL A 726 -41.60 -14.66 17.66
N ARG A 727 -41.95 -15.79 18.29
CA ARG A 727 -41.28 -16.33 19.48
C ARG A 727 -40.48 -17.54 19.03
N GLN A 728 -39.15 -17.48 19.12
CA GLN A 728 -38.30 -18.65 19.01
C GLN A 728 -38.28 -19.37 20.36
N THR A 729 -38.88 -20.55 20.43
CA THR A 729 -38.62 -21.53 21.50
C THR A 729 -37.76 -22.64 20.93
N ALA A 730 -36.53 -22.76 21.43
CA ALA A 730 -35.67 -23.90 21.17
C ALA A 730 -36.24 -25.15 21.87
N ARG A 731 -36.48 -26.21 21.10
CA ARG A 731 -36.77 -27.55 21.62
C ARG A 731 -35.49 -28.36 21.62
N ILE A 732 -34.99 -28.65 22.82
CA ILE A 732 -33.98 -29.67 23.07
C ILE A 732 -34.60 -31.03 22.75
N ARG A 733 -33.94 -31.84 21.92
CA ARG A 733 -34.25 -33.25 21.69
C ARG A 733 -33.08 -34.07 22.24
N THR A 734 -33.30 -34.72 23.37
CA THR A 734 -32.43 -35.76 23.94
C THR A 734 -32.83 -37.13 23.38
N GLY A 735 -31.83 -37.97 23.14
CA GLY A 735 -31.96 -39.43 23.24
C GLY A 735 -31.82 -40.19 21.93
N GLY A 736 -30.86 -41.12 21.90
CA GLY A 736 -30.76 -42.16 20.89
C GLY A 736 -29.39 -42.82 20.86
N GLU A 737 -29.18 -43.77 21.77
CA GLU A 737 -28.02 -44.66 21.87
C GLU A 737 -27.76 -45.46 20.58
N GLY A 738 -26.48 -45.76 20.30
CA GLY A 738 -26.06 -46.64 19.21
C GLY A 738 -24.65 -47.17 19.47
N GLU A 739 -24.54 -48.49 19.44
CA GLU A 739 -23.46 -49.35 19.96
C GLU A 739 -22.08 -49.18 19.29
N ASP A 740 -21.05 -49.33 20.12
CA ASP A 740 -19.64 -49.40 19.74
C ASP A 740 -19.26 -50.79 19.18
N GLN A 741 -18.58 -50.80 18.03
CA GLN A 741 -17.65 -51.87 17.64
C GLN A 741 -16.28 -51.26 17.27
N PRO A 742 -15.14 -51.82 17.73
CA PRO A 742 -13.84 -51.24 17.49
C PRO A 742 -13.22 -51.72 16.17
N GLN A 743 -12.72 -50.78 15.35
CA GLN A 743 -11.77 -51.10 14.29
C GLN A 743 -10.34 -50.86 14.79
N GLU A 744 -9.55 -51.95 14.75
CA GLU A 744 -8.09 -51.95 14.86
C GLU A 744 -7.46 -51.07 13.77
N SER A 745 -6.64 -50.11 14.18
CA SER A 745 -5.71 -49.41 13.29
C SER A 745 -4.27 -49.77 13.66
N GLN A 746 -3.60 -50.45 12.73
CA GLN A 746 -2.19 -50.82 12.80
C GLN A 746 -1.31 -49.56 12.73
N LYS A 747 -0.55 -49.29 13.79
CA LYS A 747 0.56 -48.32 13.79
C LYS A 747 1.81 -48.99 13.23
N GLN A 748 2.26 -48.57 12.05
CA GLN A 748 3.62 -48.82 11.57
C GLN A 748 4.61 -47.93 12.34
N LYS A 749 5.53 -48.57 13.08
CA LYS A 749 6.72 -47.96 13.67
C LYS A 749 7.82 -47.88 12.62
N THR A 750 8.25 -46.68 12.24
CA THR A 750 9.54 -46.46 11.57
C THR A 750 10.62 -46.26 12.66
N GLY A 751 11.49 -47.25 12.81
CA GLY A 751 12.68 -47.16 13.66
C GLY A 751 13.86 -46.63 12.85
N VAL A 752 14.42 -45.50 13.26
CA VAL A 752 15.73 -45.02 12.80
C VAL A 752 16.80 -45.58 13.74
N LYS A 753 17.66 -46.44 13.19
CA LYS A 753 18.82 -47.02 13.88
C LYS A 753 20.03 -46.14 13.57
N GLY A 754 20.62 -45.57 14.61
CA GLY A 754 21.91 -44.89 14.53
C GLY A 754 23.05 -45.85 14.21
N MET A 755 24.04 -45.35 13.49
CA MET A 755 25.39 -45.92 13.43
C MET A 755 26.39 -44.83 13.85
N LYS A 756 27.34 -45.28 14.67
CA LYS A 756 28.52 -44.58 15.14
C LYS A 756 29.53 -44.36 14.03
#